data_AF-A0A182G9J4-F1
#
_entry.id   AF-A0A182G9J4-F1
#
_cell.length_a   1.000
_cell.length_b   1.000
_cell.length_c   1.000
_cell.angle_alpha   90.00
_cell.angle_beta   90.00
_cell.angle_gamma   90.00
#
_symmetry.space_group_name_H-M   'P 1'
#
loop_
_entity.id
_entity.type
_entity.pdbx_description
1 polymer ?
#
loop_
_entity_poly.entity_id
_entity_poly.type
_entity_poly.pdbx_seq_one_letter_code
_entity_poly.pdbx_strand_id
1 'polypeptide(L)'
;MESFRANIFDCLKQPDEGNSRFVNKHVRKLTEVENFKRLHSASPRIPAEGSSLRMFGCEWFDLGDKAMLEMSISARDILAKIMDEKWRRTASHFRYCLHIAEVILLLRMILGRTDSDGKELQAAISKLYNVLPEPVRAVMNTSRTSVDEMSVEMYDSFHGMLNFQWYGFLIVYEMEQRGKLGKPPEDYESIFRRLIEKLIRIAVFRYAHLSKSDLPSCGPFYCTCVRNFWFAVIIMAKSGTKQLDFWGCLHNALERVQKGADAETELPANDSLFIVWFIHGIASLRQYSHLDEQTFLETPVVETGNNFTLLDKAVKEFTEKDKPEEQLRVLLLLIRPIYCDWWRPLKHDFLFPLWEYFSKRLNSSFELPPNWLSKPAPPTINRSLTELLKQASYQASKKSYETMHYRTSSLSCFLRLLTFMIRHYSDKEQKQKVQILFNRTVLRLTPAKLALLTEQGIYNYALIMIAMVESTPYQNDHHRVSKQMLQFKLIQLGPTGNIDITIRRIITICMGNAALLVVLSRRQFDKTAYLKHLLDMIEAAWRKYGDRLQPALHVLAEAMDAVYNDVISTKRQLDKGDEKFIGGWLSRYLGGCSKSERVALYKTWPCAGRHSGVVDVVFFSRQFVVLHVSVFLRWAGLSVGGAGAVKERVACFVCVCLSACVACDCDVDV
;
A
#
# COMPACT_ATOMS: atom_id res chain seq x y z
N MET A 1 27.59 -42.90 3.34
CA MET A 1 26.14 -42.67 3.15
C MET A 1 25.69 -41.30 3.67
N GLU A 2 26.15 -40.82 4.84
CA GLU A 2 25.90 -39.43 5.27
C GLU A 2 26.47 -38.38 4.30
N SER A 3 27.59 -38.67 3.63
CA SER A 3 28.15 -37.85 2.55
C SER A 3 27.23 -37.70 1.32
N PHE A 4 26.25 -38.60 1.13
CA PHE A 4 25.31 -38.57 0.01
C PHE A 4 24.05 -37.74 0.31
N ARG A 5 23.84 -37.32 1.57
CA ARG A 5 22.63 -36.61 2.04
C ARG A 5 22.73 -35.08 2.00
N ALA A 6 23.74 -34.50 1.37
CA ALA A 6 23.85 -33.04 1.25
C ALA A 6 22.87 -32.50 0.18
N ASN A 7 21.55 -32.65 0.39
CA ASN A 7 20.54 -31.96 -0.40
C ASN A 7 20.66 -30.45 -0.13
N ILE A 8 20.75 -29.66 -1.20
CA ILE A 8 20.88 -28.20 -1.08
C ILE A 8 19.55 -27.59 -0.66
N PHE A 9 18.46 -28.16 -1.17
CA PHE A 9 17.10 -27.82 -0.82
C PHE A 9 16.58 -28.86 0.17
N ASP A 10 16.68 -28.56 1.47
CA ASP A 10 16.11 -29.37 2.56
C ASP A 10 15.69 -28.44 3.72
N CYS A 11 14.56 -27.74 3.54
CA CYS A 11 14.08 -26.73 4.50
C CYS A 11 13.62 -27.29 5.85
N LEU A 12 13.29 -28.58 5.96
CA LEU A 12 12.95 -29.22 7.25
C LEU A 12 14.16 -29.37 8.17
N LYS A 13 15.35 -29.61 7.62
CA LYS A 13 16.60 -29.72 8.39
C LYS A 13 17.36 -28.41 8.51
N GLN A 14 16.98 -27.43 7.69
CA GLN A 14 17.58 -26.10 7.66
C GLN A 14 16.45 -25.05 7.66
N PRO A 15 15.62 -25.02 8.73
CA PRO A 15 14.57 -24.03 8.83
C PRO A 15 15.18 -22.63 8.77
N ASP A 16 14.45 -21.71 8.16
CA ASP A 16 14.80 -20.28 8.21
C ASP A 16 14.94 -19.88 9.68
N GLU A 17 16.04 -19.23 10.03
CA GLU A 17 16.13 -18.53 11.31
C GLU A 17 15.13 -17.37 11.23
N GLY A 18 13.91 -17.61 11.75
CA GLY A 18 12.71 -16.82 11.48
C GLY A 18 12.92 -15.30 11.55
N ASN A 19 12.20 -14.57 10.69
CA ASN A 19 12.18 -13.11 10.58
C ASN A 19 13.54 -12.41 10.39
N SER A 20 14.65 -13.13 10.23
CA SER A 20 15.94 -12.50 9.92
C SER A 20 15.93 -11.96 8.49
N ARG A 21 16.24 -10.66 8.34
CA ARG A 21 16.53 -10.06 7.02
C ARG A 21 17.87 -10.54 6.44
N PHE A 22 18.69 -11.21 7.24
CA PHE A 22 19.97 -11.73 6.78
C PHE A 22 19.80 -13.12 6.22
N VAL A 23 20.26 -13.34 4.98
CA VAL A 23 20.22 -14.69 4.40
C VAL A 23 21.22 -15.60 5.10
N ASN A 24 20.81 -16.85 5.29
CA ASN A 24 21.68 -17.88 5.83
C ASN A 24 22.88 -18.17 4.91
N LYS A 25 23.88 -18.85 5.47
CA LYS A 25 25.11 -19.27 4.76
C LYS A 25 24.87 -20.07 3.47
N HIS A 26 23.67 -20.62 3.27
CA HIS A 26 23.34 -21.44 2.10
C HIS A 26 23.05 -20.59 0.87
N VAL A 27 22.45 -19.41 1.03
CA VAL A 27 22.29 -18.48 -0.10
C VAL A 27 23.67 -18.04 -0.60
N ARG A 28 24.63 -17.74 0.29
CA ARG A 28 26.03 -17.43 -0.12
C ARG A 28 26.66 -18.57 -0.92
N LYS A 29 26.42 -19.82 -0.53
CA LYS A 29 26.91 -20.99 -1.28
C LYS A 29 26.27 -21.11 -2.66
N LEU A 30 24.99 -20.78 -2.81
CA LEU A 30 24.30 -20.83 -4.11
C LEU A 30 24.80 -19.80 -5.12
N THR A 31 25.47 -18.74 -4.64
CA THR A 31 25.81 -17.56 -5.45
C THR A 31 27.28 -17.51 -5.85
N GLU A 32 28.16 -18.17 -5.09
CA GLU A 32 29.56 -18.32 -5.45
C GLU A 32 29.75 -19.58 -6.32
N VAL A 33 29.40 -19.51 -7.60
CA VAL A 33 29.36 -20.68 -8.51
C VAL A 33 30.65 -21.50 -8.49
N GLU A 34 31.82 -20.86 -8.49
CA GLU A 34 33.12 -21.55 -8.43
C GLU A 34 33.36 -22.26 -7.08
N ASN A 35 33.08 -21.57 -5.97
CA ASN A 35 33.18 -22.21 -4.65
C ASN A 35 32.14 -23.33 -4.50
N PHE A 36 30.95 -23.14 -5.04
CA PHE A 36 29.89 -24.13 -5.08
C PHE A 36 30.32 -25.36 -5.89
N LYS A 37 30.84 -25.16 -7.10
CA LYS A 37 31.38 -26.23 -7.95
C LYS A 37 32.49 -26.98 -7.21
N ARG A 38 33.42 -26.28 -6.59
CA ARG A 38 34.48 -26.90 -5.77
C ARG A 38 33.93 -27.74 -4.61
N LEU A 39 32.89 -27.27 -3.93
CA LEU A 39 32.31 -27.93 -2.76
C LEU A 39 31.31 -29.06 -3.10
N HIS A 40 30.67 -28.98 -4.26
CA HIS A 40 29.53 -29.83 -4.62
C HIS A 40 29.73 -30.65 -5.89
N SER A 41 30.82 -30.45 -6.62
CA SER A 41 31.25 -31.42 -7.63
C SER A 41 31.74 -32.70 -6.95
N ALA A 42 31.36 -33.84 -7.49
CA ALA A 42 31.97 -35.10 -7.10
C ALA A 42 33.24 -35.26 -7.93
N SER A 43 34.41 -35.06 -7.31
CA SER A 43 35.65 -35.54 -7.92
C SER A 43 35.52 -37.06 -8.08
N PRO A 44 35.82 -37.64 -9.26
CA PRO A 44 36.01 -39.07 -9.36
C PRO A 44 37.22 -39.41 -8.49
N ARG A 45 36.99 -39.69 -7.22
CA ARG A 45 38.04 -40.23 -6.36
C ARG A 45 38.22 -41.66 -6.83
N ILE A 46 39.43 -41.99 -7.26
CA ILE A 46 39.87 -43.37 -7.43
C ILE A 46 39.50 -44.06 -6.11
N PRO A 47 38.61 -45.07 -6.11
CA PRO A 47 38.30 -45.78 -4.89
C PRO A 47 39.59 -46.31 -4.28
N ALA A 48 39.69 -46.37 -2.94
CA ALA A 48 40.80 -47.09 -2.33
C ALA A 48 40.82 -48.51 -2.92
N GLU A 49 42.01 -49.04 -3.21
CA GLU A 49 42.17 -50.37 -3.80
C GLU A 49 41.23 -51.38 -3.11
N GLY A 50 40.28 -51.93 -3.87
CA GLY A 50 39.33 -52.94 -3.39
C GLY A 50 37.91 -52.48 -3.03
N SER A 51 37.56 -51.19 -3.04
CA SER A 51 36.17 -50.75 -2.84
C SER A 51 35.48 -50.37 -4.16
N SER A 52 34.51 -51.15 -4.65
CA SER A 52 33.66 -50.73 -5.78
C SER A 52 32.42 -50.02 -5.24
N LEU A 53 32.24 -48.74 -5.58
CA LEU A 53 30.91 -48.14 -5.48
C LEU A 53 30.11 -48.63 -6.69
N ARG A 54 28.83 -48.93 -6.51
CA ARG A 54 27.91 -49.18 -7.62
C ARG A 54 26.91 -48.04 -7.71
N MET A 55 26.78 -47.43 -8.89
CA MET A 55 25.74 -46.46 -9.21
C MET A 55 24.95 -46.98 -10.40
N PHE A 56 23.61 -46.99 -10.30
CA PHE A 56 22.75 -47.51 -11.37
C PHE A 56 23.05 -48.97 -11.78
N GLY A 57 23.68 -49.74 -10.90
CA GLY A 57 24.12 -51.11 -11.18
C GLY A 57 25.48 -51.23 -11.91
N CYS A 58 26.13 -50.13 -12.26
CA CYS A 58 27.46 -50.10 -12.87
C CYS A 58 28.55 -49.90 -11.81
N GLU A 59 29.69 -50.59 -11.97
CA GLU A 59 30.86 -50.42 -11.08
C GLU A 59 31.61 -49.13 -11.40
N TRP A 60 32.00 -48.41 -10.33
CA TRP A 60 32.57 -47.06 -10.36
C TRP A 60 34.08 -47.05 -10.70
N PHE A 61 34.49 -47.74 -11.77
CA PHE A 61 35.87 -47.72 -12.26
C PHE A 61 35.99 -46.91 -13.54
N ASP A 62 36.96 -45.99 -13.55
CA ASP A 62 37.43 -45.20 -14.70
C ASP A 62 36.30 -44.56 -15.54
N LEU A 63 35.64 -43.56 -14.94
CA LEU A 63 34.57 -42.81 -15.60
C LEU A 63 35.12 -42.05 -16.80
N GLY A 64 35.15 -42.63 -18.00
CA GLY A 64 35.33 -41.89 -19.26
C GLY A 64 34.02 -41.19 -19.67
N ASP A 65 34.08 -40.32 -20.70
CA ASP A 65 32.87 -39.65 -21.20
C ASP A 65 31.82 -40.64 -21.75
N LYS A 66 32.25 -41.81 -22.22
CA LYS A 66 31.38 -42.93 -22.64
C LYS A 66 30.59 -43.53 -21.46
N ALA A 67 31.24 -43.78 -20.32
CA ALA A 67 30.57 -44.30 -19.13
C ALA A 67 29.53 -43.30 -18.58
N MET A 68 29.85 -41.99 -18.66
CA MET A 68 28.91 -40.91 -18.30
C MET A 68 27.67 -40.89 -19.20
N LEU A 69 27.84 -41.13 -20.50
CA LEU A 69 26.73 -41.26 -21.44
C LEU A 69 25.85 -42.47 -21.13
N GLU A 70 26.43 -43.62 -20.82
CA GLU A 70 25.70 -44.83 -20.43
C GLU A 70 24.91 -44.62 -19.14
N MET A 71 25.54 -44.07 -18.09
CA MET A 71 24.85 -43.70 -16.85
C MET A 71 23.71 -42.70 -17.07
N SER A 72 23.87 -41.78 -18.02
CA SER A 72 22.82 -40.80 -18.37
C SER A 72 21.60 -41.46 -19.01
N ILE A 73 21.78 -42.56 -19.73
CA ILE A 73 20.67 -43.37 -20.26
C ILE A 73 19.94 -44.06 -19.10
N SER A 74 20.67 -44.70 -18.18
CA SER A 74 20.07 -45.34 -17.00
C SER A 74 19.35 -44.34 -16.09
N ALA A 75 19.94 -43.17 -15.89
CA ALA A 75 19.34 -42.10 -15.08
C ALA A 75 18.05 -41.56 -15.72
N ARG A 76 17.96 -41.48 -17.06
CA ARG A 76 16.70 -41.15 -17.74
C ARG A 76 15.60 -42.16 -17.44
N ASP A 77 15.91 -43.44 -17.49
CA ASP A 77 14.92 -44.50 -17.22
C ASP A 77 14.48 -44.48 -15.74
N ILE A 78 15.38 -44.10 -14.84
CA ILE A 78 15.05 -43.88 -13.42
C ILE A 78 14.21 -42.63 -13.23
N LEU A 79 14.50 -41.52 -13.91
CA LEU A 79 13.67 -40.32 -13.88
C LEU A 79 12.25 -40.62 -14.38
N ALA A 80 12.10 -41.44 -15.43
CA ALA A 80 10.80 -41.91 -15.88
C ALA A 80 10.06 -42.71 -14.79
N LYS A 81 10.74 -43.61 -14.07
CA LYS A 81 10.18 -44.33 -12.92
C LYS A 81 9.79 -43.41 -11.77
N ILE A 82 10.65 -42.45 -11.41
CA ILE A 82 10.37 -41.46 -10.36
C ILE A 82 9.11 -40.66 -10.67
N MET A 83 8.84 -40.41 -11.96
CA MET A 83 7.65 -39.69 -12.41
C MET A 83 6.38 -40.55 -12.50
N ASP A 84 6.52 -41.87 -12.61
CA ASP A 84 5.40 -42.80 -12.63
C ASP A 84 4.75 -42.90 -11.23
N GLU A 85 3.48 -42.51 -11.15
CA GLU A 85 2.69 -42.57 -9.92
C GLU A 85 2.49 -44.01 -9.41
N LYS A 86 2.30 -44.98 -10.33
CA LYS A 86 2.13 -46.39 -9.96
C LYS A 86 3.39 -46.96 -9.35
N TRP A 87 4.55 -46.61 -9.91
CA TRP A 87 5.83 -47.00 -9.35
C TRP A 87 6.07 -46.34 -7.99
N ARG A 88 5.78 -45.04 -7.84
CA ARG A 88 5.93 -44.33 -6.54
C ARG A 88 5.12 -44.96 -5.41
N ARG A 89 3.92 -45.48 -5.70
CA ARG A 89 3.07 -46.16 -4.70
C ARG A 89 3.56 -47.56 -4.31
N THR A 90 4.36 -48.20 -5.15
CA THR A 90 4.80 -49.60 -4.95
C THR A 90 6.26 -49.71 -4.52
N ALA A 91 7.09 -48.71 -4.83
CA ALA A 91 8.45 -48.62 -4.36
C ALA A 91 8.51 -48.28 -2.86
N SER A 92 9.49 -48.85 -2.14
CA SER A 92 9.78 -48.39 -0.79
C SER A 92 10.33 -46.96 -0.83
N HIS A 93 9.97 -46.15 0.17
CA HIS A 93 10.49 -44.78 0.32
C HIS A 93 12.03 -44.76 0.28
N PHE A 94 12.69 -45.75 0.90
CA PHE A 94 14.15 -45.91 0.80
C PHE A 94 14.66 -46.04 -0.64
N ARG A 95 14.03 -46.88 -1.47
CA ARG A 95 14.43 -47.07 -2.88
C ARG A 95 14.19 -45.80 -3.69
N TYR A 96 13.12 -45.07 -3.39
CA TYR A 96 12.83 -43.78 -3.99
C TYR A 96 13.92 -42.73 -3.69
N CYS A 97 14.26 -42.54 -2.41
CA CYS A 97 15.32 -41.63 -1.98
C CYS A 97 16.69 -42.02 -2.55
N LEU A 98 16.98 -43.32 -2.65
CA LEU A 98 18.21 -43.82 -3.26
C LEU A 98 18.32 -43.37 -4.72
N HIS A 99 17.27 -43.56 -5.53
CA HIS A 99 17.28 -43.14 -6.92
C HIS A 99 17.39 -41.62 -7.09
N ILE A 100 16.77 -40.83 -6.21
CA ILE A 100 16.98 -39.37 -6.20
C ILE A 100 18.47 -39.06 -5.96
N ALA A 101 19.08 -39.68 -4.95
CA ALA A 101 20.48 -39.46 -4.60
C ALA A 101 21.43 -39.88 -5.74
N GLU A 102 21.18 -40.99 -6.42
CA GLU A 102 21.97 -41.45 -7.57
C GLU A 102 21.94 -40.44 -8.72
N VAL A 103 20.76 -39.90 -9.05
CA VAL A 103 20.63 -38.88 -10.11
C VAL A 103 21.32 -37.57 -9.71
N ILE A 104 21.16 -37.11 -8.45
CA ILE A 104 21.88 -35.93 -7.95
C ILE A 104 23.40 -36.14 -8.08
N LEU A 105 23.90 -37.31 -7.72
CA LEU A 105 25.33 -37.61 -7.79
C LEU A 105 25.84 -37.61 -9.23
N LEU A 106 25.08 -38.17 -10.18
CA LEU A 106 25.42 -38.09 -11.60
C LEU A 106 25.52 -36.65 -12.09
N LEU A 107 24.54 -35.81 -11.75
CA LEU A 107 24.56 -34.39 -12.11
C LEU A 107 25.76 -33.65 -11.50
N ARG A 108 26.16 -33.98 -10.27
CA ARG A 108 27.38 -33.44 -9.64
C ARG A 108 28.66 -33.85 -10.35
N MET A 109 28.74 -35.10 -10.82
CA MET A 109 29.89 -35.58 -11.60
C MET A 109 29.97 -34.85 -12.95
N ILE A 110 28.83 -34.68 -13.62
CA ILE A 110 28.73 -33.88 -14.86
C ILE A 110 29.18 -32.44 -14.61
N LEU A 111 28.69 -31.81 -13.54
CA LEU A 111 29.10 -30.45 -13.18
C LEU A 111 30.61 -30.32 -12.94
N GLY A 112 31.24 -31.32 -12.30
CA GLY A 112 32.69 -31.35 -12.09
C GLY A 112 33.51 -31.53 -13.38
N ARG A 113 32.87 -31.90 -14.48
CA ARG A 113 33.52 -32.23 -15.76
C ARG A 113 33.14 -31.31 -16.90
N THR A 114 32.41 -30.22 -16.65
CA THR A 114 32.10 -29.20 -17.66
C THR A 114 33.35 -28.58 -18.32
N ASP A 115 34.52 -28.85 -17.75
CA ASP A 115 35.84 -28.50 -18.24
C ASP A 115 36.33 -29.37 -19.41
N SER A 116 35.80 -30.58 -19.62
CA SER A 116 36.24 -31.47 -20.72
C SER A 116 35.55 -31.12 -22.05
N ASP A 117 36.23 -31.36 -23.17
CA ASP A 117 35.73 -31.11 -24.54
C ASP A 117 35.07 -32.35 -25.18
N GLY A 118 34.67 -33.33 -24.35
CA GLY A 118 34.09 -34.59 -24.81
C GLY A 118 32.72 -34.44 -25.46
N LYS A 119 32.57 -34.93 -26.70
CA LYS A 119 31.28 -34.96 -27.41
C LYS A 119 30.24 -35.81 -26.66
N GLU A 120 30.69 -36.87 -26.01
CA GLU A 120 29.86 -37.79 -25.24
C GLU A 120 29.33 -37.12 -23.95
N LEU A 121 30.09 -36.20 -23.34
CA LEU A 121 29.62 -35.41 -22.20
C LEU A 121 28.50 -34.45 -22.62
N GLN A 122 28.64 -33.77 -23.77
CA GLN A 122 27.58 -32.91 -24.29
C GLN A 122 26.29 -33.71 -24.62
N ALA A 123 26.45 -34.91 -25.17
CA ALA A 123 25.33 -35.82 -25.44
C ALA A 123 24.65 -36.30 -24.15
N ALA A 124 25.43 -36.59 -23.09
CA ALA A 124 24.94 -36.95 -21.77
C ALA A 124 24.08 -35.83 -21.16
N ILE A 125 24.59 -34.60 -21.19
CA ILE A 125 23.90 -33.40 -20.68
C ILE A 125 22.58 -33.18 -21.42
N SER A 126 22.61 -33.23 -22.76
CA SER A 126 21.42 -33.02 -23.60
C SER A 126 20.34 -34.09 -23.35
N LYS A 127 20.74 -35.35 -23.14
CA LYS A 127 19.82 -36.45 -22.85
C LYS A 127 19.14 -36.30 -21.49
N LEU A 128 19.85 -35.82 -20.47
CA LEU A 128 19.29 -35.65 -19.12
C LEU A 128 18.46 -34.38 -18.98
N TYR A 129 18.93 -33.26 -19.53
CA TYR A 129 18.31 -31.96 -19.29
C TYR A 129 16.84 -31.90 -19.74
N ASN A 130 16.55 -32.47 -20.91
CA ASN A 130 15.22 -32.48 -21.51
C ASN A 130 14.21 -33.38 -20.78
N VAL A 131 14.68 -34.28 -19.92
CA VAL A 131 13.83 -35.21 -19.16
C VAL A 131 13.74 -34.85 -17.68
N LEU A 132 14.40 -33.75 -17.26
CA LEU A 132 14.37 -33.35 -15.85
C LEU A 132 12.93 -32.98 -15.45
N PRO A 133 12.40 -33.63 -14.40
CA PRO A 133 11.01 -33.47 -14.00
C PRO A 133 10.72 -32.08 -13.47
N GLU A 134 9.52 -31.59 -13.76
CA GLU A 134 9.07 -30.29 -13.28
C GLU A 134 8.66 -30.37 -11.80
N PRO A 135 9.21 -29.52 -10.92
CA PRO A 135 8.88 -29.57 -9.49
C PRO A 135 7.39 -29.38 -9.22
N VAL A 136 6.68 -28.63 -10.07
CA VAL A 136 5.25 -28.37 -9.93
C VAL A 136 4.41 -29.66 -10.00
N ARG A 137 4.86 -30.69 -10.74
CA ARG A 137 4.16 -31.98 -10.82
C ARG A 137 4.15 -32.74 -9.49
N ALA A 138 5.11 -32.49 -8.60
CA ALA A 138 5.11 -33.10 -7.28
C ALA A 138 4.02 -32.51 -6.37
N VAL A 139 3.53 -31.30 -6.67
CA VAL A 139 2.55 -30.58 -5.84
C VAL A 139 1.16 -30.50 -6.48
N MET A 140 1.06 -30.56 -7.81
CA MET A 140 -0.19 -30.40 -8.58
C MET A 140 -1.36 -31.29 -8.14
N ASN A 141 -1.08 -32.50 -7.64
CA ASN A 141 -2.13 -33.43 -7.18
C ASN A 141 -2.52 -33.23 -5.71
N THR A 142 -2.10 -32.13 -5.09
CA THR A 142 -2.37 -31.83 -3.68
C THR A 142 -3.21 -30.59 -3.55
N SER A 143 -4.02 -30.49 -2.49
CA SER A 143 -4.67 -29.24 -2.09
C SER A 143 -3.81 -28.41 -1.12
N ARG A 144 -2.52 -28.75 -1.00
CA ARG A 144 -1.62 -28.26 0.06
C ARG A 144 -0.93 -26.98 -0.38
N THR A 145 -0.96 -25.99 0.49
CA THR A 145 -0.39 -24.66 0.21
C THR A 145 1.03 -24.51 0.76
N SER A 146 1.42 -25.35 1.73
CA SER A 146 2.74 -25.35 2.37
C SER A 146 3.42 -26.72 2.32
N VAL A 147 4.75 -26.71 2.41
CA VAL A 147 5.57 -27.91 2.56
C VAL A 147 5.34 -28.59 3.91
N ASP A 148 5.00 -27.85 4.96
CA ASP A 148 4.74 -28.41 6.30
C ASP A 148 3.51 -29.33 6.31
N GLU A 149 2.63 -29.15 5.32
CA GLU A 149 1.46 -29.98 5.15
C GLU A 149 1.79 -31.26 4.39
N MET A 150 2.97 -31.40 3.76
CA MET A 150 3.34 -32.54 2.89
C MET A 150 3.65 -33.82 3.66
N SER A 151 3.46 -34.98 3.01
CA SER A 151 4.04 -36.24 3.49
C SER A 151 5.54 -36.25 3.21
N VAL A 152 6.29 -37.09 3.91
CA VAL A 152 7.75 -37.20 3.76
C VAL A 152 8.13 -37.58 2.32
N GLU A 153 7.35 -38.44 1.67
CA GLU A 153 7.59 -38.86 0.29
C GLU A 153 7.41 -37.70 -0.70
N MET A 154 6.35 -36.91 -0.53
CA MET A 154 6.08 -35.74 -1.37
C MET A 154 7.12 -34.64 -1.15
N TYR A 155 7.55 -34.47 0.10
CA TYR A 155 8.63 -33.57 0.47
C TYR A 155 9.92 -33.95 -0.28
N ASP A 156 10.37 -35.20 -0.17
CA ASP A 156 11.60 -35.66 -0.81
C ASP A 156 11.50 -35.61 -2.34
N SER A 157 10.33 -35.94 -2.90
CA SER A 157 10.05 -35.81 -4.33
C SER A 157 10.20 -34.37 -4.81
N PHE A 158 9.51 -33.43 -4.18
CA PHE A 158 9.53 -32.02 -4.57
C PHE A 158 10.94 -31.44 -4.47
N HIS A 159 11.63 -31.67 -3.36
CA HIS A 159 12.99 -31.17 -3.15
C HIS A 159 14.02 -31.86 -4.05
N GLY A 160 13.85 -33.15 -4.35
CA GLY A 160 14.66 -33.86 -5.34
C GLY A 160 14.55 -33.22 -6.73
N MET A 161 13.33 -32.91 -7.17
CA MET A 161 13.08 -32.22 -8.44
C MET A 161 13.69 -30.81 -8.47
N LEU A 162 13.61 -30.04 -7.37
CA LEU A 162 14.28 -28.75 -7.27
C LEU A 162 15.81 -28.89 -7.41
N ASN A 163 16.42 -29.89 -6.75
CA ASN A 163 17.85 -30.16 -6.89
C ASN A 163 18.20 -30.51 -8.34
N PHE A 164 17.44 -31.37 -9.00
CA PHE A 164 17.68 -31.72 -10.40
C PHE A 164 17.67 -30.49 -11.31
N GLN A 165 16.66 -29.62 -11.18
CA GLN A 165 16.57 -28.40 -11.99
C GLN A 165 17.75 -27.45 -11.71
N TRP A 166 18.17 -27.32 -10.45
CA TRP A 166 19.30 -26.47 -10.08
C TRP A 166 20.64 -26.97 -10.64
N TYR A 167 20.98 -28.25 -10.44
CA TYR A 167 22.22 -28.79 -11.01
C TYR A 167 22.19 -28.78 -12.54
N GLY A 168 21.05 -29.11 -13.15
CA GLY A 168 20.89 -29.01 -14.61
C GLY A 168 21.16 -27.60 -15.12
N PHE A 169 20.63 -26.58 -14.43
CA PHE A 169 20.87 -25.18 -14.78
C PHE A 169 22.34 -24.77 -14.60
N LEU A 170 22.98 -25.18 -13.49
CA LEU A 170 24.40 -24.89 -13.25
C LEU A 170 25.32 -25.50 -14.31
N ILE A 171 25.04 -26.73 -14.75
CA ILE A 171 25.79 -27.38 -15.83
C ILE A 171 25.71 -26.55 -17.11
N VAL A 172 24.50 -26.13 -17.50
CA VAL A 172 24.30 -25.29 -18.70
C VAL A 172 25.00 -23.94 -18.55
N TYR A 173 24.88 -23.31 -17.38
CA TYR A 173 25.56 -22.05 -17.09
C TYR A 173 27.07 -22.16 -17.27
N GLU A 174 27.71 -23.16 -16.64
CA GLU A 174 29.15 -23.42 -16.75
C GLU A 174 29.61 -23.63 -18.20
N MET A 175 28.82 -24.38 -18.98
CA MET A 175 29.10 -24.60 -20.39
C MET A 175 29.04 -23.30 -21.20
N GLU A 176 28.04 -22.44 -20.93
CA GLU A 176 27.91 -21.12 -21.56
C GLU A 176 29.10 -20.21 -21.22
N GLN A 177 29.50 -20.16 -19.94
CA GLN A 177 30.65 -19.35 -19.50
C GLN A 177 31.95 -19.70 -20.25
N ARG A 178 32.09 -20.96 -20.65
CA ARG A 178 33.28 -21.49 -21.30
C ARG A 178 33.18 -21.47 -22.83
N GLY A 179 32.06 -21.00 -23.40
CA GLY A 179 31.79 -21.10 -24.84
C GLY A 179 31.69 -22.55 -25.35
N LYS A 180 31.52 -23.52 -24.43
CA LYS A 180 31.42 -24.96 -24.69
C LYS A 180 29.99 -25.43 -24.80
N LEU A 181 29.03 -24.53 -24.64
CA LEU A 181 27.67 -24.74 -25.11
C LEU A 181 27.75 -24.83 -26.65
N GLY A 182 28.18 -25.98 -27.17
CA GLY A 182 28.21 -26.26 -28.61
C GLY A 182 26.82 -25.97 -29.17
N LYS A 183 26.70 -25.53 -30.44
CA LYS A 183 25.42 -25.14 -31.06
C LYS A 183 24.26 -26.04 -30.58
N PRO A 184 23.49 -25.63 -29.56
CA PRO A 184 22.47 -26.49 -29.02
C PRO A 184 21.21 -26.26 -29.85
N PRO A 185 20.20 -27.14 -29.75
CA PRO A 185 18.87 -26.83 -30.28
C PRO A 185 18.22 -25.61 -29.59
N GLU A 186 18.67 -25.21 -28.39
CA GLU A 186 18.17 -24.06 -27.62
C GLU A 186 19.31 -23.28 -26.94
N ASP A 187 19.27 -21.95 -26.94
CA ASP A 187 20.29 -21.10 -26.30
C ASP A 187 20.15 -20.99 -24.77
N TYR A 188 21.20 -20.52 -24.09
CA TYR A 188 21.21 -20.34 -22.62
C TYR A 188 20.02 -19.49 -22.13
N GLU A 189 19.63 -18.46 -22.87
CA GLU A 189 18.51 -17.60 -22.53
C GLU A 189 17.16 -18.32 -22.61
N SER A 190 16.93 -19.19 -23.61
CA SER A 190 15.74 -20.04 -23.68
C SER A 190 15.66 -20.99 -22.48
N ILE A 191 16.79 -21.62 -22.13
CA ILE A 191 16.89 -22.51 -20.98
C ILE A 191 16.58 -21.77 -19.66
N PHE A 192 17.16 -20.58 -19.50
CA PHE A 192 16.90 -19.70 -18.36
C PHE A 192 15.42 -19.32 -18.26
N ARG A 193 14.78 -18.94 -19.37
CA ARG A 193 13.35 -18.62 -19.43
C ARG A 193 12.47 -19.81 -19.05
N ARG A 194 12.79 -21.02 -19.53
CA ARG A 194 12.05 -22.24 -19.17
C ARG A 194 12.17 -22.59 -17.68
N LEU A 195 13.33 -22.33 -17.07
CA LEU A 195 13.48 -22.48 -15.62
C LEU A 195 12.58 -21.49 -14.86
N ILE A 196 12.57 -20.22 -15.26
CA ILE A 196 11.66 -19.22 -14.69
C ILE A 196 10.19 -19.65 -14.84
N GLU A 197 9.81 -20.16 -16.01
CA GLU A 197 8.45 -20.66 -16.28
C GLU A 197 8.04 -21.72 -15.25
N LYS A 198 8.91 -22.71 -14.99
CA LYS A 198 8.67 -23.75 -13.98
C LYS A 198 8.47 -23.17 -12.58
N LEU A 199 9.27 -22.17 -12.19
CA LEU A 199 9.12 -21.49 -10.89
C LEU A 199 7.83 -20.66 -10.80
N ILE A 200 7.42 -20.01 -11.90
CA ILE A 200 6.13 -19.30 -11.98
C ILE A 200 4.98 -20.30 -11.81
N ARG A 201 5.02 -21.47 -12.48
CA ARG A 201 3.98 -22.50 -12.34
C ARG A 201 3.80 -22.97 -10.89
N ILE A 202 4.87 -23.08 -10.11
CA ILE A 202 4.80 -23.37 -8.66
C ILE A 202 4.05 -22.25 -7.92
N ALA A 203 4.36 -20.99 -8.21
CA ALA A 203 3.69 -19.84 -7.60
C ALA A 203 2.20 -19.76 -7.98
N VAL A 204 1.87 -20.03 -9.25
CA VAL A 204 0.48 -20.10 -9.75
C VAL A 204 -0.31 -21.18 -9.00
N PHE A 205 0.27 -22.37 -8.87
CA PHE A 205 -0.34 -23.48 -8.12
C PHE A 205 -0.63 -23.06 -6.67
N ARG A 206 0.34 -22.44 -5.98
CA ARG A 206 0.14 -21.93 -4.62
C ARG A 206 -0.98 -20.88 -4.56
N TYR A 207 -1.00 -19.93 -5.50
CA TYR A 207 -2.03 -18.89 -5.56
C TYR A 207 -3.45 -19.44 -5.75
N ALA A 208 -3.59 -20.53 -6.53
CA ALA A 208 -4.87 -21.17 -6.77
C ALA A 208 -5.50 -21.76 -5.50
N HIS A 209 -4.67 -22.14 -4.52
CA HIS A 209 -5.10 -22.78 -3.27
C HIS A 209 -5.12 -21.84 -2.06
N LEU A 210 -4.63 -20.61 -2.19
CA LEU A 210 -4.66 -19.61 -1.11
C LEU A 210 -5.95 -18.78 -1.13
N SER A 211 -6.46 -18.48 0.06
CA SER A 211 -7.45 -17.42 0.23
C SER A 211 -6.84 -16.07 -0.18
N LYS A 212 -7.64 -15.21 -0.80
CA LYS A 212 -7.17 -13.88 -1.22
C LYS A 212 -6.82 -13.00 -0.02
N SER A 213 -7.47 -13.21 1.13
CA SER A 213 -7.14 -12.55 2.41
C SER A 213 -5.70 -12.77 2.86
N ASP A 214 -5.12 -13.92 2.52
CA ASP A 214 -3.86 -14.38 3.10
C ASP A 214 -2.65 -13.95 2.27
N LEU A 215 -2.88 -13.48 1.05
CA LEU A 215 -1.84 -13.05 0.10
C LEU A 215 -0.85 -12.00 0.65
N PRO A 216 -1.25 -11.01 1.49
CA PRO A 216 -0.29 -10.08 2.09
C PRO A 216 0.66 -10.75 3.10
N SER A 217 0.22 -11.86 3.72
CA SER A 217 0.98 -12.59 4.75
C SER A 217 1.77 -13.77 4.19
N CYS A 218 1.38 -14.28 3.02
CA CYS A 218 2.00 -15.43 2.37
C CYS A 218 2.72 -14.99 1.09
N GLY A 219 4.01 -15.27 0.96
CA GLY A 219 4.75 -15.03 -0.30
C GLY A 219 4.45 -16.06 -1.41
N PRO A 220 4.87 -15.79 -2.66
CA PRO A 220 4.72 -16.71 -3.79
C PRO A 220 5.65 -17.92 -3.76
N PHE A 221 6.56 -17.97 -2.80
CA PHE A 221 7.49 -19.07 -2.64
C PHE A 221 6.82 -20.19 -1.85
N TYR A 222 6.77 -21.39 -2.43
CA TYR A 222 6.16 -22.56 -1.79
C TYR A 222 6.88 -22.96 -0.49
N CYS A 223 8.19 -22.76 -0.45
CA CYS A 223 9.04 -22.85 0.74
C CYS A 223 10.29 -21.97 0.60
N THR A 224 11.12 -21.95 1.64
CA THR A 224 12.41 -21.24 1.66
C THR A 224 13.37 -21.74 0.58
N CYS A 225 13.32 -23.02 0.20
CA CYS A 225 14.12 -23.55 -0.90
C CYS A 225 13.77 -22.92 -2.26
N VAL A 226 12.47 -22.74 -2.55
CA VAL A 226 12.03 -22.05 -3.77
C VAL A 226 12.48 -20.59 -3.77
N ARG A 227 12.39 -19.91 -2.61
CA ARG A 227 12.91 -18.54 -2.43
C ARG A 227 14.42 -18.48 -2.71
N ASN A 228 15.19 -19.43 -2.19
CA ASN A 228 16.63 -19.52 -2.40
C ASN A 228 16.98 -19.79 -3.88
N PHE A 229 16.15 -20.58 -4.57
CA PHE A 229 16.28 -20.75 -6.01
C PHE A 229 16.06 -19.42 -6.77
N TRP A 230 15.07 -18.61 -6.38
CA TRP A 230 14.89 -17.28 -6.97
C TRP A 230 16.08 -16.34 -6.76
N PHE A 231 16.70 -16.33 -5.57
CA PHE A 231 17.96 -15.60 -5.36
C PHE A 231 19.02 -16.03 -6.38
N ALA A 232 19.22 -17.33 -6.50
CA ALA A 232 20.23 -17.88 -7.40
C ALA A 232 19.94 -17.50 -8.86
N VAL A 233 18.70 -17.66 -9.34
CA VAL A 233 18.30 -17.27 -10.71
C VAL A 233 18.56 -15.79 -11.00
N ILE A 234 18.21 -14.89 -10.06
CA ILE A 234 18.44 -13.45 -10.22
C ILE A 234 19.92 -13.11 -10.30
N ILE A 235 20.73 -13.73 -9.44
CA ILE A 235 22.18 -13.48 -9.38
C ILE A 235 22.86 -14.01 -10.64
N MET A 236 22.44 -15.18 -11.10
CA MET A 236 22.97 -15.84 -12.29
C MET A 236 22.61 -15.09 -13.58
N ALA A 237 21.48 -14.38 -13.63
CA ALA A 237 21.16 -13.50 -14.75
C ALA A 237 22.19 -12.38 -14.95
N LYS A 238 22.78 -11.90 -13.84
CA LYS A 238 23.80 -10.85 -13.85
C LYS A 238 25.24 -11.39 -13.91
N SER A 239 25.41 -12.67 -13.64
CA SER A 239 26.72 -13.30 -13.51
C SER A 239 27.14 -13.92 -14.83
N GLY A 240 28.42 -13.78 -15.18
CA GLY A 240 29.01 -14.44 -16.33
C GLY A 240 29.20 -13.57 -17.57
N THR A 241 29.67 -14.20 -18.65
CA THR A 241 30.07 -13.58 -19.93
C THR A 241 28.89 -12.96 -20.66
N LYS A 242 27.73 -13.64 -20.69
CA LYS A 242 26.47 -13.15 -21.25
C LYS A 242 25.51 -12.78 -20.12
N GLN A 243 25.37 -11.48 -19.87
CA GLN A 243 24.35 -10.96 -18.95
C GLN A 243 22.97 -11.05 -19.58
N LEU A 244 21.98 -11.54 -18.82
CA LEU A 244 20.59 -11.65 -19.24
C LEU A 244 19.74 -10.54 -18.63
N ASP A 245 18.81 -9.99 -19.40
CA ASP A 245 17.74 -9.17 -18.85
C ASP A 245 16.75 -10.06 -18.08
N PHE A 246 16.95 -10.15 -16.77
CA PHE A 246 16.08 -10.92 -15.87
C PHE A 246 14.60 -10.54 -16.04
N TRP A 247 14.28 -9.25 -16.16
CA TRP A 247 12.89 -8.82 -16.22
C TRP A 247 12.25 -9.11 -17.57
N GLY A 248 13.00 -8.96 -18.68
CA GLY A 248 12.58 -9.40 -20.00
C GLY A 248 12.33 -10.92 -20.04
N CYS A 249 13.22 -11.70 -19.44
CA CYS A 249 13.03 -13.15 -19.30
C CYS A 249 11.81 -13.50 -18.46
N LEU A 250 11.60 -12.82 -17.33
CA LEU A 250 10.44 -13.00 -16.45
C LEU A 250 9.13 -12.68 -17.15
N HIS A 251 9.09 -11.57 -17.89
CA HIS A 251 7.91 -11.14 -18.64
C HIS A 251 7.54 -12.18 -19.71
N ASN A 252 8.52 -12.63 -20.50
CA ASN A 252 8.32 -13.65 -21.52
C ASN A 252 7.84 -14.98 -20.93
N ALA A 253 8.45 -15.42 -19.82
CA ALA A 253 8.04 -16.63 -19.13
C ALA A 253 6.61 -16.52 -18.59
N LEU A 254 6.26 -15.37 -17.98
CA LEU A 254 4.91 -15.13 -17.48
C LEU A 254 3.87 -15.15 -18.62
N GLU A 255 4.15 -14.49 -19.75
CA GLU A 255 3.26 -14.54 -20.92
C GLU A 255 3.06 -15.96 -21.44
N ARG A 256 4.11 -16.79 -21.44
CA ARG A 256 4.01 -18.20 -21.84
C ARG A 256 3.15 -19.00 -20.88
N VAL A 257 3.30 -18.82 -19.55
CA VAL A 257 2.41 -19.47 -18.57
C VAL A 257 0.96 -19.01 -18.74
N GLN A 258 0.75 -17.73 -19.07
CA GLN A 258 -0.58 -17.15 -19.29
C GLN A 258 -1.27 -17.67 -20.57
N LYS A 259 -0.51 -17.85 -21.65
CA LYS A 259 -0.98 -18.35 -22.95
C LYS A 259 -1.08 -19.88 -22.98
N GLY A 260 -0.15 -20.57 -22.33
CA GLY A 260 0.00 -22.02 -22.29
C GLY A 260 -0.83 -22.66 -21.20
N ALA A 261 -2.08 -22.22 -21.01
CA ALA A 261 -3.03 -22.96 -20.19
C ALA A 261 -3.26 -24.32 -20.86
N ASP A 262 -2.46 -25.30 -20.47
CA ASP A 262 -2.72 -26.71 -20.74
C ASP A 262 -4.18 -26.95 -20.33
N ALA A 263 -5.01 -27.36 -21.30
CA ALA A 263 -6.48 -27.37 -21.22
C ALA A 263 -7.07 -28.22 -20.06
N GLU A 264 -6.23 -28.84 -19.25
CA GLU A 264 -6.61 -29.73 -18.15
C GLU A 264 -6.59 -29.05 -16.77
N THR A 265 -6.03 -27.85 -16.62
CA THR A 265 -6.14 -27.07 -15.36
C THR A 265 -6.24 -25.58 -15.66
N GLU A 266 -7.44 -25.00 -15.49
CA GLU A 266 -7.70 -23.56 -15.54
C GLU A 266 -7.00 -22.84 -14.37
N LEU A 267 -5.68 -22.73 -14.46
CA LEU A 267 -4.89 -22.06 -13.44
C LEU A 267 -5.06 -20.53 -13.57
N PRO A 268 -5.18 -19.80 -12.46
CA PRO A 268 -5.46 -18.36 -12.44
C PRO A 268 -4.24 -17.48 -12.79
N ALA A 269 -3.39 -17.91 -13.73
CA ALA A 269 -2.19 -17.17 -14.16
C ALA A 269 -2.54 -15.81 -14.82
N ASN A 270 -3.78 -15.68 -15.33
CA ASN A 270 -4.31 -14.46 -15.93
C ASN A 270 -4.97 -13.51 -14.91
N ASP A 271 -5.02 -13.86 -13.62
CA ASP A 271 -5.55 -12.97 -12.60
C ASP A 271 -4.56 -11.84 -12.30
N SER A 272 -4.97 -10.59 -12.53
CA SER A 272 -4.12 -9.42 -12.25
C SER A 272 -3.64 -9.38 -10.78
N LEU A 273 -4.42 -9.92 -9.84
CA LEU A 273 -4.01 -10.00 -8.43
C LEU A 273 -2.88 -11.00 -8.21
N PHE A 274 -2.86 -12.11 -8.97
CA PHE A 274 -1.72 -13.04 -8.98
C PHE A 274 -0.46 -12.34 -9.44
N ILE A 275 -0.52 -11.58 -10.54
CA ILE A 275 0.64 -10.85 -11.08
C ILE A 275 1.19 -9.88 -10.02
N VAL A 276 0.33 -9.10 -9.37
CA VAL A 276 0.74 -8.16 -8.32
C VAL A 276 1.38 -8.89 -7.14
N TRP A 277 0.76 -9.96 -6.66
CA TRP A 277 1.27 -10.77 -5.55
C TRP A 277 2.61 -11.45 -5.87
N PHE A 278 2.75 -11.97 -7.09
CA PHE A 278 3.98 -12.58 -7.56
C PHE A 278 5.11 -11.55 -7.64
N ILE A 279 4.86 -10.39 -8.27
CA ILE A 279 5.85 -9.30 -8.35
C ILE A 279 6.19 -8.75 -6.97
N HIS A 280 5.23 -8.67 -6.04
CA HIS A 280 5.49 -8.34 -4.64
C HIS A 280 6.50 -9.31 -4.02
N GLY A 281 6.33 -10.62 -4.20
CA GLY A 281 7.29 -11.60 -3.70
C GLY A 281 8.69 -11.47 -4.32
N ILE A 282 8.79 -11.32 -5.65
CA ILE A 282 10.08 -11.12 -6.32
C ILE A 282 10.75 -9.82 -5.87
N ALA A 283 10.00 -8.72 -5.76
CA ALA A 283 10.51 -7.43 -5.28
C ALA A 283 10.98 -7.51 -3.82
N SER A 284 10.28 -8.29 -2.98
CA SER A 284 10.58 -8.46 -1.56
C SER A 284 11.98 -9.05 -1.31
N LEU A 285 12.55 -9.78 -2.29
CA LEU A 285 13.88 -10.38 -2.19
C LEU A 285 15.00 -9.34 -1.99
N ARG A 286 14.79 -8.08 -2.39
CA ARG A 286 15.76 -6.99 -2.15
C ARG A 286 15.92 -6.59 -0.69
N GLN A 287 14.96 -6.95 0.16
CA GLN A 287 15.04 -6.64 1.58
C GLN A 287 16.07 -7.51 2.30
N TYR A 288 16.54 -8.57 1.64
CA TYR A 288 17.51 -9.47 2.21
C TYR A 288 18.92 -8.95 1.97
N SER A 289 19.73 -8.95 3.04
CA SER A 289 21.13 -8.52 3.01
C SER A 289 22.07 -9.61 3.51
N HIS A 290 23.32 -9.52 3.08
CA HIS A 290 24.46 -10.14 3.72
C HIS A 290 24.98 -9.18 4.78
N LEU A 291 25.20 -9.69 5.99
CA LEU A 291 25.98 -8.99 7.01
C LEU A 291 27.42 -9.46 6.93
N ASP A 292 28.35 -8.54 6.73
CA ASP A 292 29.74 -8.79 7.01
C ASP A 292 29.96 -8.72 8.53
N GLU A 293 30.30 -9.85 9.15
CA GLU A 293 30.48 -9.95 10.60
C GLU A 293 31.73 -9.19 11.10
N GLN A 294 32.67 -8.87 10.21
CA GLN A 294 33.91 -8.15 10.58
C GLN A 294 33.72 -6.64 10.45
N THR A 295 33.01 -6.18 9.41
CA THR A 295 32.83 -4.74 9.14
C THR A 295 31.45 -4.22 9.54
N PHE A 296 30.51 -5.09 9.88
CA PHE A 296 29.09 -4.81 10.10
C PHE A 296 28.40 -4.10 8.93
N LEU A 297 28.98 -4.19 7.72
CA LEU A 297 28.39 -3.65 6.51
C LEU A 297 27.29 -4.59 5.98
N GLU A 298 26.15 -4.00 5.65
CA GLU A 298 25.04 -4.69 5.02
C GLU A 298 25.07 -4.50 3.51
N THR A 299 25.16 -5.60 2.76
CA THR A 299 25.07 -5.58 1.30
C THR A 299 23.82 -6.33 0.84
N PRO A 300 23.01 -5.77 -0.07
CA PRO A 300 21.83 -6.47 -0.57
C PRO A 300 22.24 -7.76 -1.27
N VAL A 301 21.53 -8.86 -1.01
CA VAL A 301 21.77 -10.16 -1.65
C VAL A 301 21.52 -10.07 -3.14
N VAL A 302 20.45 -9.35 -3.51
CA VAL A 302 20.08 -9.11 -4.91
C VAL A 302 19.80 -7.65 -5.15
N GLU A 303 20.44 -7.11 -6.17
CA GLU A 303 20.07 -5.85 -6.78
C GLU A 303 19.25 -6.15 -8.03
N THR A 304 17.96 -6.39 -7.93
CA THR A 304 17.15 -6.39 -9.17
C THR A 304 17.04 -4.95 -9.69
N GLY A 305 16.90 -4.72 -11.00
CA GLY A 305 16.45 -3.41 -11.50
C GLY A 305 14.98 -3.19 -11.15
N ASN A 306 14.43 -1.97 -11.25
CA ASN A 306 12.98 -1.79 -11.09
C ASN A 306 12.27 -2.14 -12.40
N ASN A 307 11.13 -2.82 -12.33
CA ASN A 307 10.27 -2.99 -13.49
C ASN A 307 8.81 -2.69 -13.12
N PHE A 308 8.45 -1.41 -13.23
CA PHE A 308 7.08 -0.97 -12.97
C PHE A 308 6.11 -1.38 -14.10
N THR A 309 6.59 -1.70 -15.30
CA THR A 309 5.74 -1.92 -16.49
C THR A 309 4.70 -3.01 -16.27
N LEU A 310 5.13 -4.18 -15.79
CA LEU A 310 4.24 -5.30 -15.54
C LEU A 310 3.28 -5.02 -14.37
N LEU A 311 3.79 -4.38 -13.31
CA LEU A 311 3.00 -4.04 -12.13
C LEU A 311 1.93 -2.99 -12.44
N ASP A 312 2.29 -1.92 -13.16
CA ASP A 312 1.37 -0.85 -13.57
C ASP A 312 0.25 -1.41 -14.46
N LYS A 313 0.60 -2.30 -15.39
CA LYS A 313 -0.38 -3.00 -16.25
C LYS A 313 -1.36 -3.80 -15.39
N ALA A 314 -0.87 -4.61 -14.47
CA ALA A 314 -1.71 -5.42 -13.60
C ALA A 314 -2.59 -4.57 -12.67
N VAL A 315 -2.07 -3.48 -12.09
CA VAL A 315 -2.85 -2.54 -11.27
C VAL A 315 -3.95 -1.91 -12.11
N LYS A 316 -3.64 -1.46 -13.33
CA LYS A 316 -4.62 -0.87 -14.24
C LYS A 316 -5.73 -1.86 -14.58
N GLU A 317 -5.37 -3.05 -15.07
CA GLU A 317 -6.33 -4.12 -15.41
C GLU A 317 -7.21 -4.53 -14.21
N PHE A 318 -6.62 -4.61 -13.02
CA PHE A 318 -7.36 -4.90 -11.80
C PHE A 318 -8.42 -3.83 -11.50
N THR A 319 -8.07 -2.56 -11.68
CA THR A 319 -8.95 -1.41 -11.44
C THR A 319 -9.98 -1.11 -12.54
N GLU A 320 -9.89 -1.77 -13.71
CA GLU A 320 -10.88 -1.62 -14.78
C GLU A 320 -12.18 -2.36 -14.47
N LYS A 321 -12.12 -3.44 -13.68
CA LYS A 321 -13.26 -4.28 -13.30
C LYS A 321 -13.75 -3.92 -11.90
N ASP A 322 -15.00 -4.28 -11.59
CA ASP A 322 -15.49 -4.20 -10.21
C ASP A 322 -14.92 -5.33 -9.37
N LYS A 323 -14.38 -4.98 -8.22
CA LYS A 323 -13.64 -5.89 -7.35
C LYS A 323 -14.16 -5.80 -5.93
N PRO A 324 -14.26 -6.93 -5.20
CA PRO A 324 -14.62 -6.92 -3.80
C PRO A 324 -13.68 -6.02 -2.97
N GLU A 325 -14.23 -5.38 -1.95
CA GLU A 325 -13.50 -4.50 -1.03
C GLU A 325 -12.23 -5.19 -0.47
N GLU A 326 -12.37 -6.46 -0.10
CA GLU A 326 -11.29 -7.30 0.40
C GLU A 326 -10.12 -7.41 -0.59
N GLN A 327 -10.39 -7.67 -1.86
CA GLN A 327 -9.34 -7.82 -2.88
C GLN A 327 -8.64 -6.49 -3.17
N LEU A 328 -9.35 -5.35 -3.11
CA LEU A 328 -8.73 -4.02 -3.24
C LEU A 328 -7.76 -3.72 -2.11
N ARG A 329 -8.11 -4.08 -0.87
CA ARG A 329 -7.16 -3.95 0.25
C ARG A 329 -5.92 -4.78 0.05
N VAL A 330 -6.10 -6.04 -0.33
CA VAL A 330 -4.99 -6.95 -0.59
C VAL A 330 -4.09 -6.35 -1.67
N LEU A 331 -4.66 -5.86 -2.78
CA LEU A 331 -3.91 -5.12 -3.80
C LEU A 331 -3.12 -3.96 -3.18
N LEU A 332 -3.77 -3.08 -2.43
CA LEU A 332 -3.13 -1.88 -1.85
C LEU A 332 -2.01 -2.23 -0.87
N LEU A 333 -2.17 -3.30 -0.08
CA LEU A 333 -1.14 -3.80 0.83
C LEU A 333 0.05 -4.37 0.09
N LEU A 334 -0.18 -5.09 -1.02
CA LEU A 334 0.89 -5.66 -1.86
C LEU A 334 1.65 -4.59 -2.65
N ILE A 335 0.97 -3.58 -3.19
CA ILE A 335 1.67 -2.56 -4.01
C ILE A 335 2.39 -1.51 -3.15
N ARG A 336 1.91 -1.24 -1.92
CA ARG A 336 2.49 -0.25 -1.01
C ARG A 336 4.01 -0.37 -0.91
N PRO A 337 4.57 -1.51 -0.43
CA PRO A 337 6.00 -1.57 -0.18
C PRO A 337 6.82 -1.47 -1.47
N ILE A 338 6.29 -1.94 -2.60
CA ILE A 338 6.99 -1.85 -3.90
C ILE A 338 7.15 -0.39 -4.34
N TYR A 339 6.05 0.37 -4.44
CA TYR A 339 6.09 1.76 -4.95
C TYR A 339 6.67 2.76 -3.94
N CYS A 340 6.50 2.51 -2.65
CA CYS A 340 6.82 3.47 -1.61
C CYS A 340 8.18 3.22 -0.94
N ASP A 341 8.64 1.97 -0.89
CA ASP A 341 9.78 1.58 -0.05
C ASP A 341 10.89 0.90 -0.86
N TRP A 342 10.61 -0.25 -1.46
CA TRP A 342 11.62 -1.15 -2.04
C TRP A 342 12.19 -0.67 -3.38
N TRP A 343 11.36 -0.14 -4.28
CA TRP A 343 11.83 0.34 -5.58
C TRP A 343 12.07 1.85 -5.58
N ARG A 344 13.21 2.25 -6.15
CA ARG A 344 13.67 3.65 -6.20
C ARG A 344 14.12 4.04 -7.61
N PRO A 345 13.70 5.19 -8.16
CA PRO A 345 12.97 6.28 -7.50
C PRO A 345 11.49 5.96 -7.26
N LEU A 346 10.88 6.64 -6.28
CA LEU A 346 9.43 6.49 -6.03
C LEU A 346 8.63 6.96 -7.25
N LYS A 347 7.63 6.16 -7.60
CA LYS A 347 6.69 6.45 -8.69
C LYS A 347 5.28 6.65 -8.13
N HIS A 348 4.55 7.66 -8.61
CA HIS A 348 3.21 7.99 -8.14
C HIS A 348 2.09 7.67 -9.12
N ASP A 349 2.40 7.31 -10.36
CA ASP A 349 1.39 7.15 -11.43
C ASP A 349 0.36 6.05 -11.13
N PHE A 350 0.71 5.06 -10.31
CA PHE A 350 -0.19 3.99 -9.86
C PHE A 350 -1.41 4.53 -9.08
N LEU A 351 -1.31 5.72 -8.50
CA LEU A 351 -2.43 6.38 -7.81
C LEU A 351 -3.54 6.80 -8.79
N PHE A 352 -3.23 7.01 -10.07
CA PHE A 352 -4.22 7.46 -11.04
C PHE A 352 -5.27 6.40 -11.40
N PRO A 353 -4.92 5.16 -11.83
CA PRO A 353 -5.89 4.09 -12.03
C PRO A 353 -6.74 3.83 -10.77
N LEU A 354 -6.10 3.83 -9.59
CA LEU A 354 -6.79 3.73 -8.30
C LEU A 354 -7.79 4.88 -8.09
N TRP A 355 -7.41 6.12 -8.39
CA TRP A 355 -8.33 7.24 -8.30
C TRP A 355 -9.50 7.11 -9.28
N GLU A 356 -9.28 6.61 -10.50
CA GLU A 356 -10.39 6.35 -11.43
C GLU A 356 -11.37 5.32 -10.86
N TYR A 357 -10.85 4.30 -10.18
CA TYR A 357 -11.64 3.29 -9.49
C TYR A 357 -12.48 3.91 -8.36
N PHE A 358 -11.86 4.65 -7.44
CA PHE A 358 -12.53 5.22 -6.27
C PHE A 358 -13.48 6.35 -6.64
N SER A 359 -13.14 7.21 -7.60
CA SER A 359 -13.97 8.34 -8.04
C SER A 359 -15.34 7.91 -8.59
N LYS A 360 -15.42 6.72 -9.21
CA LYS A 360 -16.69 6.11 -9.67
C LYS A 360 -17.52 5.54 -8.52
N ARG A 361 -16.90 5.27 -7.36
CA ARG A 361 -17.49 4.56 -6.23
C ARG A 361 -17.57 5.40 -4.96
N LEU A 362 -17.43 6.73 -5.06
CA LEU A 362 -17.47 7.61 -3.90
C LEU A 362 -18.74 7.43 -3.05
N ASN A 363 -19.87 7.08 -3.67
CA ASN A 363 -21.13 6.82 -2.96
C ASN A 363 -21.14 5.54 -2.10
N SER A 364 -20.11 4.70 -2.18
CA SER A 364 -19.99 3.44 -1.42
C SER A 364 -19.53 3.71 0.01
N SER A 365 -19.92 2.85 0.95
CA SER A 365 -19.47 2.93 2.36
C SER A 365 -18.03 2.46 2.56
N PHE A 366 -17.52 1.59 1.67
CA PHE A 366 -16.22 0.91 1.82
C PHE A 366 -16.09 0.17 3.16
N GLU A 367 -17.21 -0.34 3.67
CA GLU A 367 -17.29 -1.08 4.93
C GLU A 367 -16.61 -2.44 4.82
N LEU A 368 -15.98 -2.85 5.93
CA LEU A 368 -15.47 -4.20 6.09
C LEU A 368 -16.63 -5.15 6.40
N PRO A 369 -16.61 -6.40 5.91
CA PRO A 369 -17.62 -7.39 6.26
C PRO A 369 -17.74 -7.55 7.79
N PRO A 370 -18.97 -7.62 8.34
CA PRO A 370 -19.23 -7.68 9.78
C PRO A 370 -18.69 -8.95 10.49
N ASN A 371 -18.20 -9.92 9.73
CA ASN A 371 -17.89 -11.29 10.14
C ASN A 371 -16.50 -11.45 10.78
N TRP A 372 -15.67 -10.39 10.88
CA TRP A 372 -14.25 -10.50 11.26
C TRP A 372 -13.96 -10.35 12.77
N LEU A 373 -14.92 -10.74 13.60
CA LEU A 373 -14.87 -10.88 15.06
C LEU A 373 -14.80 -9.55 15.85
N SER A 374 -15.89 -9.27 16.57
CA SER A 374 -15.97 -8.42 17.78
C SER A 374 -15.90 -6.90 17.59
N LYS A 375 -16.87 -6.41 16.83
CA LYS A 375 -17.76 -5.26 17.07
C LYS A 375 -18.19 -4.85 15.66
N PRO A 376 -19.48 -4.83 15.31
CA PRO A 376 -19.88 -4.04 14.16
C PRO A 376 -19.28 -2.65 14.39
N ALA A 377 -18.36 -2.23 13.51
CA ALA A 377 -18.04 -0.82 13.43
C ALA A 377 -19.42 -0.17 13.25
N PRO A 378 -19.86 0.70 14.17
CA PRO A 378 -21.25 1.13 14.21
C PRO A 378 -21.61 1.62 12.80
N PRO A 379 -22.64 1.04 12.15
CA PRO A 379 -23.10 1.45 10.84
C PRO A 379 -23.85 2.77 11.02
N THR A 380 -23.08 3.81 11.31
CA THR A 380 -23.53 5.18 11.48
C THR A 380 -22.26 6.00 11.46
N ILE A 381 -21.99 6.60 10.31
CA ILE A 381 -21.11 7.76 10.22
C ILE A 381 -21.56 8.70 11.34
N ASN A 382 -20.80 8.82 12.42
CA ASN A 382 -20.99 9.90 13.39
C ASN A 382 -20.44 11.16 12.72
N ARG A 383 -21.30 11.78 11.90
CA ARG A 383 -21.05 12.90 10.97
C ARG A 383 -20.88 14.22 11.73
N SER A 384 -19.91 14.31 12.63
CA SER A 384 -19.53 15.59 13.22
C SER A 384 -18.37 16.21 12.44
N LEU A 385 -18.30 17.55 12.44
CA LEU A 385 -17.17 18.29 11.90
C LEU A 385 -15.84 17.83 12.54
N THR A 386 -15.85 17.65 13.86
CA THR A 386 -14.69 17.23 14.64
C THR A 386 -14.18 15.85 14.21
N GLU A 387 -15.08 14.89 13.97
CA GLU A 387 -14.69 13.55 13.54
C GLU A 387 -14.10 13.56 12.12
N LEU A 388 -14.70 14.31 11.19
CA LEU A 388 -14.14 14.50 9.86
C LEU A 388 -12.73 15.10 9.90
N LEU A 389 -12.52 16.13 10.73
CA LEU A 389 -11.20 16.75 10.92
C LEU A 389 -10.19 15.78 11.54
N LYS A 390 -10.59 15.01 12.56
CA LYS A 390 -9.74 13.98 13.18
C LYS A 390 -9.33 12.91 12.16
N GLN A 391 -10.28 12.43 11.36
CA GLN A 391 -10.00 11.45 10.32
C GLN A 391 -9.06 12.03 9.26
N ALA A 392 -9.33 13.23 8.74
CA ALA A 392 -8.46 13.85 7.73
C ALA A 392 -7.04 14.08 8.25
N SER A 393 -6.90 14.60 9.47
CA SER A 393 -5.60 14.80 10.13
C SER A 393 -4.86 13.49 10.36
N TYR A 394 -5.56 12.45 10.83
CA TYR A 394 -4.98 11.12 10.98
C TYR A 394 -4.47 10.60 9.65
N GLN A 395 -5.27 10.62 8.58
CA GLN A 395 -4.85 10.15 7.26
C GLN A 395 -3.66 10.93 6.71
N ALA A 396 -3.59 12.24 6.97
CA ALA A 396 -2.48 13.10 6.61
C ALA A 396 -1.22 12.95 7.51
N SER A 397 -1.26 12.14 8.57
CA SER A 397 -0.11 11.93 9.46
C SER A 397 0.87 10.86 8.95
N LYS A 398 2.14 10.93 9.39
CA LYS A 398 3.14 9.88 9.12
C LYS A 398 2.73 8.52 9.73
N LYS A 399 2.21 8.53 10.96
CA LYS A 399 1.74 7.34 11.70
C LYS A 399 0.68 6.53 10.95
N SER A 400 -0.20 7.19 10.19
CA SER A 400 -1.27 6.50 9.47
C SER A 400 -0.72 5.60 8.35
N TYR A 401 0.38 6.01 7.70
CA TYR A 401 1.05 5.18 6.70
C TYR A 401 1.63 3.89 7.31
N GLU A 402 2.28 4.00 8.47
CA GLU A 402 2.91 2.88 9.18
C GLU A 402 1.89 1.86 9.68
N THR A 403 0.75 2.33 10.15
CA THR A 403 -0.35 1.51 10.68
C THR A 403 -1.29 0.99 9.59
N MET A 404 -0.88 0.97 8.32
CA MET A 404 -1.67 0.35 7.26
C MET A 404 -1.61 -1.17 7.38
N HIS A 405 -2.76 -1.81 7.57
CA HIS A 405 -2.84 -3.26 7.76
C HIS A 405 -4.15 -3.83 7.19
N TYR A 406 -4.31 -5.15 7.29
CA TYR A 406 -5.46 -5.92 6.82
C TYR A 406 -6.80 -5.60 7.53
N ARG A 407 -6.97 -4.54 8.32
CA ARG A 407 -8.30 -4.03 8.73
C ARG A 407 -8.51 -2.56 8.38
N THR A 408 -7.62 -2.00 7.58
CA THR A 408 -7.83 -0.68 7.00
C THR A 408 -8.73 -0.85 5.76
N SER A 409 -9.75 -0.01 5.58
CA SER A 409 -10.60 -0.06 4.38
C SER A 409 -9.80 0.33 3.14
N SER A 410 -10.21 -0.18 1.98
CA SER A 410 -9.55 0.12 0.69
C SER A 410 -9.43 1.64 0.43
N LEU A 411 -10.48 2.43 0.71
CA LEU A 411 -10.42 3.89 0.59
C LEU A 411 -9.39 4.52 1.54
N SER A 412 -9.33 4.05 2.79
CA SER A 412 -8.34 4.54 3.75
C SER A 412 -6.91 4.17 3.34
N CYS A 413 -6.69 2.96 2.83
CA CYS A 413 -5.39 2.55 2.29
C CYS A 413 -4.97 3.46 1.13
N PHE A 414 -5.87 3.72 0.18
CA PHE A 414 -5.61 4.65 -0.92
C PHE A 414 -5.25 6.05 -0.41
N LEU A 415 -6.02 6.59 0.54
CA LEU A 415 -5.77 7.92 1.08
C LEU A 415 -4.43 8.03 1.81
N ARG A 416 -4.03 6.98 2.53
CA ARG A 416 -2.71 6.91 3.18
C ARG A 416 -1.57 6.89 2.17
N LEU A 417 -1.72 6.18 1.05
CA LEU A 417 -0.74 6.19 -0.04
C LEU A 417 -0.66 7.57 -0.71
N LEU A 418 -1.81 8.16 -1.03
CA LEU A 418 -1.89 9.48 -1.66
C LEU A 418 -1.24 10.56 -0.78
N THR A 419 -1.62 10.63 0.49
CA THR A 419 -1.09 11.61 1.45
C THR A 419 0.39 11.38 1.74
N PHE A 420 0.84 10.11 1.82
CA PHE A 420 2.26 9.78 1.90
C PHE A 420 3.04 10.34 0.71
N MET A 421 2.56 10.16 -0.52
CA MET A 421 3.26 10.66 -1.72
C MET A 421 3.29 12.19 -1.76
N ILE A 422 2.21 12.86 -1.35
CA ILE A 422 2.16 14.33 -1.25
C ILE A 422 3.19 14.83 -0.23
N ARG A 423 3.23 14.23 0.97
CA ARG A 423 4.22 14.59 2.00
C ARG A 423 5.64 14.34 1.50
N HIS A 424 5.91 13.17 0.93
CA HIS A 424 7.22 12.81 0.41
C HIS A 424 7.73 13.82 -0.62
N TYR A 425 6.89 14.24 -1.57
CA TYR A 425 7.28 15.24 -2.56
C TYR A 425 7.33 16.66 -1.98
N SER A 426 6.54 16.96 -0.95
CA SER A 426 6.62 18.24 -0.23
C SER A 426 7.95 18.34 0.53
N ASP A 427 8.34 17.30 1.28
CA ASP A 427 9.59 17.21 2.04
C ASP A 427 10.84 17.31 1.14
N LYS A 428 10.71 16.95 -0.15
CA LYS A 428 11.76 17.05 -1.17
C LYS A 428 11.65 18.29 -2.05
N GLU A 429 10.79 19.25 -1.71
CA GLU A 429 10.57 20.49 -2.46
C GLU A 429 10.10 20.29 -3.92
N GLN A 430 9.52 19.13 -4.24
CA GLN A 430 9.06 18.76 -5.59
C GLN A 430 7.63 19.26 -5.86
N LYS A 431 7.45 20.58 -5.83
CA LYS A 431 6.15 21.25 -5.99
C LYS A 431 5.37 20.83 -7.24
N GLN A 432 6.04 20.63 -8.37
CA GLN A 432 5.41 20.19 -9.62
C GLN A 432 4.74 18.81 -9.48
N LYS A 433 5.33 17.87 -8.74
CA LYS A 433 4.73 16.55 -8.52
C LYS A 433 3.53 16.61 -7.59
N VAL A 434 3.57 17.46 -6.57
CA VAL A 434 2.40 17.74 -5.72
C VAL A 434 1.26 18.32 -6.57
N GLN A 435 1.55 19.30 -7.43
CA GLN A 435 0.56 19.87 -8.35
C GLN A 435 -0.07 18.83 -9.28
N ILE A 436 0.71 17.88 -9.80
CA ILE A 436 0.19 16.78 -10.64
C ILE A 436 -0.80 15.94 -9.83
N LEU A 437 -0.47 15.55 -8.60
CA LEU A 437 -1.35 14.76 -7.73
C LEU A 437 -2.66 15.51 -7.44
N PHE A 438 -2.58 16.81 -7.14
CA PHE A 438 -3.77 17.66 -6.96
C PHE A 438 -4.59 17.75 -8.24
N ASN A 439 -3.98 18.03 -9.39
CA ASN A 439 -4.72 18.20 -10.65
C ASN A 439 -5.43 16.92 -11.08
N ARG A 440 -4.75 15.78 -11.01
CA ARG A 440 -5.31 14.48 -11.42
C ARG A 440 -6.41 14.00 -10.48
N THR A 441 -6.38 14.41 -9.21
CA THR A 441 -7.38 14.02 -8.21
C THR A 441 -8.56 15.00 -8.16
N VAL A 442 -8.28 16.28 -7.95
CA VAL A 442 -9.28 17.34 -7.66
C VAL A 442 -10.10 17.68 -8.91
N LEU A 443 -9.44 17.95 -10.05
CA LEU A 443 -10.10 18.53 -11.24
C LEU A 443 -10.87 17.51 -12.09
N ARG A 444 -10.83 16.23 -11.72
CA ARG A 444 -11.41 15.15 -12.53
C ARG A 444 -12.94 15.04 -12.42
N LEU A 445 -13.52 15.50 -11.31
CA LEU A 445 -14.98 15.46 -11.13
C LEU A 445 -15.62 16.70 -11.72
N THR A 446 -16.52 16.51 -12.69
CA THR A 446 -17.30 17.61 -13.26
C THR A 446 -18.41 18.04 -12.30
N PRO A 447 -18.93 19.27 -12.40
CA PRO A 447 -20.08 19.71 -11.62
C PRO A 447 -21.28 18.75 -11.73
N ALA A 448 -21.50 18.16 -12.91
CA ALA A 448 -22.55 17.17 -13.14
C ALA A 448 -22.33 15.89 -12.31
N LYS A 449 -21.08 15.41 -12.16
CA LYS A 449 -20.77 14.25 -11.32
C LYS A 449 -20.91 14.58 -9.83
N LEU A 450 -20.46 15.76 -9.40
CA LEU A 450 -20.62 16.21 -8.02
C LEU A 450 -22.10 16.31 -7.60
N ALA A 451 -22.97 16.69 -8.54
CA ALA A 451 -24.42 16.72 -8.32
C ALA A 451 -25.01 15.33 -8.01
N LEU A 452 -24.42 14.25 -8.53
CA LEU A 452 -24.89 12.87 -8.36
C LEU A 452 -24.35 12.19 -7.09
N LEU A 453 -23.47 12.85 -6.33
CA LEU A 453 -22.94 12.29 -5.09
C LEU A 453 -24.03 12.27 -4.00
N THR A 454 -24.13 11.12 -3.33
CA THR A 454 -24.93 10.94 -2.11
C THR A 454 -24.24 11.63 -0.93
N GLU A 455 -24.90 11.67 0.23
CA GLU A 455 -24.30 12.14 1.49
C GLU A 455 -22.96 11.41 1.76
N GLN A 456 -22.92 10.09 1.57
CA GLN A 456 -21.69 9.29 1.68
C GLN A 456 -20.62 9.74 0.68
N GLY A 457 -21.01 9.96 -0.58
CA GLY A 457 -20.09 10.40 -1.63
C GLY A 457 -19.47 11.77 -1.35
N ILE A 458 -20.26 12.70 -0.83
CA ILE A 458 -19.79 14.03 -0.43
C ILE A 458 -18.84 13.92 0.75
N TYR A 459 -19.17 13.11 1.76
CA TYR A 459 -18.29 12.88 2.90
C TYR A 459 -16.94 12.30 2.47
N ASN A 460 -16.96 11.22 1.68
CA ASN A 460 -15.74 10.58 1.16
C ASN A 460 -14.90 11.55 0.33
N TYR A 461 -15.55 12.35 -0.53
CA TYR A 461 -14.86 13.35 -1.33
C TYR A 461 -14.22 14.44 -0.46
N ALA A 462 -14.97 14.99 0.50
CA ALA A 462 -14.47 16.00 1.43
C ALA A 462 -13.27 15.46 2.23
N LEU A 463 -13.35 14.24 2.77
CA LEU A 463 -12.26 13.59 3.49
C LEU A 463 -10.98 13.53 2.65
N ILE A 464 -11.07 13.13 1.39
CA ILE A 464 -9.92 13.09 0.46
C ILE A 464 -9.34 14.49 0.27
N MET A 465 -10.19 15.47 -0.06
CA MET A 465 -9.77 16.86 -0.30
C MET A 465 -9.04 17.45 0.92
N ILE A 466 -9.62 17.30 2.10
CA ILE A 466 -9.08 17.86 3.35
C ILE A 466 -7.75 17.18 3.70
N ALA A 467 -7.68 15.85 3.60
CA ALA A 467 -6.45 15.11 3.87
C ALA A 467 -5.32 15.46 2.88
N MET A 468 -5.64 15.74 1.61
CA MET A 468 -4.64 16.25 0.65
C MET A 468 -4.12 17.63 1.05
N VAL A 469 -5.01 18.55 1.43
CA VAL A 469 -4.62 19.90 1.91
C VAL A 469 -3.74 19.80 3.16
N GLU A 470 -4.11 18.96 4.12
CA GLU A 470 -3.31 18.69 5.33
C GLU A 470 -1.94 18.05 5.03
N SER A 471 -1.72 17.49 3.84
CA SER A 471 -0.48 16.78 3.53
C SER A 471 0.60 17.65 2.90
N THR A 472 0.34 18.93 2.65
CA THR A 472 1.31 19.83 1.97
C THR A 472 1.32 21.24 2.57
N PRO A 473 2.47 21.94 2.59
CA PRO A 473 2.54 23.35 2.99
C PRO A 473 2.23 24.32 1.85
N TYR A 474 2.01 23.86 0.61
CA TYR A 474 1.91 24.74 -0.56
C TYR A 474 0.53 25.41 -0.71
N GLN A 475 0.46 26.70 -0.37
CA GLN A 475 -0.77 27.50 -0.49
C GLN A 475 -1.42 27.47 -1.90
N ASN A 476 -0.61 27.46 -2.95
CA ASN A 476 -1.08 27.58 -4.35
C ASN A 476 -1.99 26.42 -4.79
N ASP A 477 -1.92 25.28 -4.13
CA ASP A 477 -2.70 24.09 -4.50
C ASP A 477 -4.11 24.10 -3.89
N HIS A 478 -4.35 24.88 -2.83
CA HIS A 478 -5.63 24.90 -2.12
C HIS A 478 -6.72 25.69 -2.83
N HIS A 479 -6.36 26.72 -3.61
CA HIS A 479 -7.35 27.45 -4.40
C HIS A 479 -8.11 26.51 -5.37
N ARG A 480 -7.44 25.47 -5.88
CA ARG A 480 -8.08 24.45 -6.74
C ARG A 480 -9.10 23.62 -5.96
N VAL A 481 -8.74 23.21 -4.75
CA VAL A 481 -9.64 22.47 -3.85
C VAL A 481 -10.83 23.35 -3.45
N SER A 482 -10.59 24.59 -3.03
CA SER A 482 -11.64 25.56 -2.69
C SER A 482 -12.61 25.77 -3.85
N LYS A 483 -12.09 26.05 -5.06
CA LYS A 483 -12.93 26.22 -6.27
C LYS A 483 -13.77 24.98 -6.56
N GLN A 484 -13.19 23.80 -6.38
CA GLN A 484 -13.87 22.54 -6.64
C GLN A 484 -14.95 22.23 -5.58
N MET A 485 -14.67 22.49 -4.30
CA MET A 485 -15.64 22.34 -3.20
C MET A 485 -16.83 23.30 -3.34
N LEU A 486 -16.63 24.50 -3.91
CA LEU A 486 -17.72 25.44 -4.22
C LEU A 486 -18.62 25.00 -5.38
N GLN A 487 -18.24 24.00 -6.19
CA GLN A 487 -19.10 23.49 -7.27
C GLN A 487 -20.29 22.67 -6.75
N PHE A 488 -20.28 22.26 -5.48
CA PHE A 488 -21.43 21.64 -4.84
C PHE A 488 -22.56 22.66 -4.66
N LYS A 489 -23.55 22.62 -5.55
CA LYS A 489 -24.73 23.48 -5.46
C LYS A 489 -25.58 23.10 -4.23
N LEU A 490 -25.83 24.09 -3.36
CA LEU A 490 -26.77 23.94 -2.23
C LEU A 490 -28.23 24.03 -2.69
N ILE A 491 -28.49 24.75 -3.77
CA ILE A 491 -29.82 24.90 -4.38
C ILE A 491 -29.94 23.94 -5.56
N GLN A 492 -30.17 22.67 -5.27
CA GLN A 492 -30.45 21.66 -6.28
C GLN A 492 -31.43 20.65 -5.71
N LEU A 493 -32.50 20.35 -6.44
CA LEU A 493 -33.40 19.25 -6.08
C LEU A 493 -32.59 17.94 -6.17
N GLY A 494 -32.57 17.15 -5.09
CA GLY A 494 -31.99 15.82 -5.13
C GLY A 494 -32.67 14.94 -6.18
N PRO A 495 -32.06 13.83 -6.62
CA PRO A 495 -32.61 12.94 -7.65
C PRO A 495 -34.01 12.41 -7.34
N THR A 496 -34.36 12.34 -6.06
CA THR A 496 -35.63 11.80 -5.53
C THR A 496 -36.67 12.88 -5.26
N GLY A 497 -36.34 14.17 -5.41
CA GLY A 497 -37.21 15.29 -5.04
C GLY A 497 -37.51 15.42 -3.53
N ASN A 498 -36.97 14.51 -2.70
CA ASN A 498 -37.22 14.51 -1.26
C ASN A 498 -36.43 15.63 -0.57
N ILE A 499 -37.18 16.48 0.15
CA ILE A 499 -36.65 17.65 0.83
C ILE A 499 -35.67 17.28 1.94
N ASP A 500 -35.94 16.24 2.73
CA ASP A 500 -35.10 15.86 3.87
C ASP A 500 -33.77 15.25 3.41
N ILE A 501 -33.80 14.46 2.33
CA ILE A 501 -32.57 13.99 1.65
C ILE A 501 -31.76 15.20 1.15
N THR A 502 -32.43 16.19 0.58
CA THR A 502 -31.77 17.41 0.10
C THR A 502 -31.12 18.19 1.24
N ILE A 503 -31.80 18.35 2.38
CA ILE A 503 -31.27 19.02 3.57
C ILE A 503 -30.05 18.29 4.13
N ARG A 504 -30.11 16.96 4.31
CA ARG A 504 -28.95 16.18 4.78
C ARG A 504 -27.75 16.25 3.85
N ARG A 505 -28.01 16.28 2.53
CA ARG A 505 -26.97 16.52 1.52
C ARG A 505 -26.33 17.90 1.71
N ILE A 506 -27.13 18.95 1.89
CA ILE A 506 -26.63 20.32 2.17
C ILE A 506 -25.80 20.35 3.45
N ILE A 507 -26.26 19.74 4.54
CA ILE A 507 -25.52 19.65 5.81
C ILE A 507 -24.15 19.02 5.57
N THR A 508 -24.08 17.94 4.80
CA THR A 508 -22.81 17.25 4.50
C THR A 508 -21.87 18.11 3.64
N ILE A 509 -22.41 18.86 2.68
CA ILE A 509 -21.63 19.84 1.89
C ILE A 509 -21.09 20.94 2.82
N CYS A 510 -21.92 21.50 3.69
CA CYS A 510 -21.52 22.51 4.65
C CYS A 510 -20.43 21.96 5.59
N MET A 511 -20.54 20.72 6.05
CA MET A 511 -19.52 20.06 6.88
C MET A 511 -18.18 19.91 6.17
N GLY A 512 -18.18 19.47 4.89
CA GLY A 512 -16.94 19.39 4.11
C GLY A 512 -16.28 20.76 3.89
N ASN A 513 -17.07 21.79 3.60
CA ASN A 513 -16.56 23.15 3.40
C ASN A 513 -16.08 23.78 4.73
N ALA A 514 -16.82 23.57 5.83
CA ALA A 514 -16.45 23.97 7.19
C ALA A 514 -15.11 23.36 7.62
N ALA A 515 -14.95 22.04 7.42
CA ALA A 515 -13.71 21.36 7.74
C ALA A 515 -12.53 21.91 6.92
N LEU A 516 -12.75 22.19 5.63
CA LEU A 516 -11.73 22.83 4.80
C LEU A 516 -11.36 24.22 5.34
N LEU A 517 -12.33 25.05 5.74
CA LEU A 517 -12.04 26.37 6.33
C LEU A 517 -11.18 26.28 7.59
N VAL A 518 -11.48 25.32 8.49
CA VAL A 518 -10.69 25.06 9.69
C VAL A 518 -9.25 24.69 9.32
N VAL A 519 -9.07 23.80 8.34
CA VAL A 519 -7.73 23.40 7.88
C VAL A 519 -6.98 24.55 7.22
N LEU A 520 -7.63 25.32 6.33
CA LEU A 520 -7.02 26.51 5.72
C LEU A 520 -6.57 27.51 6.79
N SER A 521 -7.35 27.64 7.86
CA SER A 521 -7.00 28.51 8.98
C SER A 521 -5.79 28.01 9.77
N ARG A 522 -5.76 26.73 10.15
CA ARG A 522 -4.61 26.11 10.86
C ARG A 522 -3.31 26.25 10.07
N ARG A 523 -3.42 26.18 8.74
CA ARG A 523 -2.31 26.35 7.80
C ARG A 523 -1.99 27.82 7.47
N GLN A 524 -2.78 28.75 7.99
CA GLN A 524 -2.68 30.18 7.71
C GLN A 524 -2.71 30.49 6.20
N PHE A 525 -3.60 29.83 5.47
CA PHE A 525 -3.87 30.14 4.07
C PHE A 525 -5.00 31.15 3.97
N ASP A 526 -4.89 32.04 2.98
CA ASP A 526 -5.95 32.99 2.68
C ASP A 526 -7.21 32.27 2.18
N LYS A 527 -8.28 32.36 2.99
CA LYS A 527 -9.60 31.78 2.74
C LYS A 527 -10.66 32.85 2.51
N THR A 528 -10.29 34.13 2.42
CA THR A 528 -11.22 35.28 2.34
C THR A 528 -12.25 35.12 1.22
N ALA A 529 -11.79 34.88 0.00
CA ALA A 529 -12.67 34.73 -1.17
C ALA A 529 -13.55 33.47 -1.08
N TYR A 530 -12.97 32.37 -0.57
CA TYR A 530 -13.68 31.10 -0.42
C TYR A 530 -14.79 31.17 0.63
N LEU A 531 -14.50 31.74 1.81
CA LEU A 531 -15.47 31.93 2.89
C LEU A 531 -16.61 32.85 2.44
N LYS A 532 -16.30 33.98 1.80
CA LYS A 532 -17.33 34.90 1.28
C LYS A 532 -18.31 34.17 0.35
N HIS A 533 -17.78 33.43 -0.64
CA HIS A 533 -18.62 32.70 -1.58
C HIS A 533 -19.45 31.60 -0.90
N LEU A 534 -18.88 30.90 0.09
CA LEU A 534 -19.63 29.89 0.85
C LEU A 534 -20.79 30.54 1.62
N LEU A 535 -20.57 31.68 2.27
CA LEU A 535 -21.61 32.42 2.99
C LEU A 535 -22.73 32.88 2.04
N ASP A 536 -22.38 33.38 0.86
CA ASP A 536 -23.36 33.77 -0.17
C ASP A 536 -24.20 32.57 -0.65
N MET A 537 -23.59 31.38 -0.78
CA MET A 537 -24.30 30.15 -1.12
C MET A 537 -25.25 29.70 -0.01
N ILE A 538 -24.82 29.77 1.25
CA ILE A 538 -25.63 29.42 2.42
C ILE A 538 -26.81 30.39 2.54
N GLU A 539 -26.58 31.69 2.34
CA GLU A 539 -27.61 32.73 2.31
C GLU A 539 -28.69 32.43 1.26
N ALA A 540 -28.26 32.11 0.03
CA ALA A 540 -29.19 31.77 -1.04
C ALA A 540 -29.98 30.49 -0.72
N ALA A 541 -29.33 29.48 -0.11
CA ALA A 541 -30.00 28.26 0.31
C ALA A 541 -31.00 28.52 1.45
N TRP A 542 -30.65 29.39 2.41
CA TRP A 542 -31.52 29.82 3.50
C TRP A 542 -32.81 30.44 2.99
N ARG A 543 -32.73 31.33 1.99
CA ARG A 543 -33.93 31.95 1.38
C ARG A 543 -34.90 30.92 0.79
N LYS A 544 -34.40 29.77 0.34
CA LYS A 544 -35.23 28.71 -0.24
C LYS A 544 -35.76 27.72 0.80
N TYR A 545 -34.92 27.33 1.76
CA TYR A 545 -35.21 26.21 2.66
C TYR A 545 -35.57 26.63 4.09
N GLY A 546 -35.37 27.90 4.45
CA GLY A 546 -35.72 28.47 5.75
C GLY A 546 -35.06 27.74 6.93
N ASP A 547 -35.81 27.61 8.01
CA ASP A 547 -35.35 27.04 9.28
C ASP A 547 -34.87 25.58 9.18
N ARG A 548 -35.22 24.85 8.10
CA ARG A 548 -34.69 23.50 7.85
C ARG A 548 -33.16 23.49 7.69
N LEU A 549 -32.53 24.64 7.43
CA LEU A 549 -31.07 24.77 7.34
C LEU A 549 -30.37 25.10 8.66
N GLN A 550 -31.10 25.17 9.80
CA GLN A 550 -30.47 25.37 11.10
C GLN A 550 -29.30 24.41 11.39
N PRO A 551 -29.38 23.09 11.09
CA PRO A 551 -28.24 22.19 11.30
C PRO A 551 -27.01 22.53 10.46
N ALA A 552 -27.19 23.11 9.26
CA ALA A 552 -26.07 23.55 8.42
C ALA A 552 -25.40 24.83 8.98
N LEU A 553 -26.18 25.73 9.59
CA LEU A 553 -25.65 26.89 10.31
C LEU A 553 -24.90 26.48 11.58
N HIS A 554 -25.37 25.44 12.27
CA HIS A 554 -24.68 24.89 13.45
C HIS A 554 -23.27 24.39 13.08
N VAL A 555 -23.13 23.64 11.99
CA VAL A 555 -21.83 23.19 11.48
C VAL A 555 -20.89 24.37 11.15
N LEU A 556 -21.43 25.48 10.62
CA LEU A 556 -20.64 26.68 10.36
C LEU A 556 -20.20 27.37 11.66
N ALA A 557 -21.06 27.38 12.68
CA ALA A 557 -20.73 27.88 14.01
C ALA A 557 -19.65 27.03 14.70
N GLU A 558 -19.73 25.70 14.61
CA GLU A 558 -18.66 24.80 15.08
C GLU A 558 -17.32 25.09 14.39
N ALA A 559 -17.34 25.37 13.08
CA ALA A 559 -16.13 25.68 12.33
C ALA A 559 -15.50 27.00 12.78
N MET A 560 -16.33 28.01 12.96
CA MET A 560 -15.92 29.32 13.45
C MET A 560 -15.36 29.25 14.87
N ASP A 561 -16.01 28.51 15.76
CA ASP A 561 -15.50 28.24 17.11
C ASP A 561 -14.13 27.54 17.06
N ALA A 562 -14.00 26.50 16.24
CA ALA A 562 -12.73 25.80 16.06
C ALA A 562 -11.61 26.71 15.51
N VAL A 563 -11.95 27.62 14.58
CA VAL A 563 -10.99 28.62 14.05
C VAL A 563 -10.60 29.61 15.13
N TYR A 564 -11.55 30.16 15.89
CA TYR A 564 -11.25 31.20 16.88
C TYR A 564 -10.51 30.62 18.08
N ASN A 565 -10.84 29.41 18.51
CA ASN A 565 -10.09 28.69 19.53
C ASN A 565 -8.65 28.38 19.07
N ASP A 566 -8.44 28.06 17.79
CA ASP A 566 -7.10 27.94 17.20
C ASP A 566 -6.35 29.28 17.21
N VAL A 567 -6.99 30.38 16.79
CA VAL A 567 -6.40 31.74 16.84
C VAL A 567 -5.93 32.10 18.24
N ILE A 568 -6.82 31.91 19.23
CA ILE A 568 -6.58 32.24 20.64
C ILE A 568 -5.47 31.38 21.22
N SER A 569 -5.54 30.05 21.03
CA SER A 569 -4.56 29.11 21.58
C SER A 569 -3.16 29.28 20.97
N THR A 570 -3.08 29.65 19.69
CA THR A 570 -1.81 29.91 18.99
C THR A 570 -1.33 31.36 19.11
N LYS A 571 -2.12 32.23 19.75
CA LYS A 571 -1.84 33.68 19.92
C LYS A 571 -1.56 34.41 18.61
N ARG A 572 -2.14 33.95 17.49
CA ARG A 572 -2.03 34.63 16.19
C ARG A 572 -3.10 35.71 16.05
N GLN A 573 -2.90 36.64 15.13
CA GLN A 573 -3.91 37.65 14.81
C GLN A 573 -5.04 37.05 13.98
N LEU A 574 -6.23 37.65 14.06
CA LEU A 574 -7.33 37.38 13.12
C LEU A 574 -6.95 37.98 11.76
N ASP A 575 -6.52 37.14 10.83
CA ASP A 575 -6.11 37.55 9.49
C ASP A 575 -6.58 36.54 8.44
N LYS A 576 -6.27 36.82 7.17
CA LYS A 576 -6.49 35.86 6.06
C LYS A 576 -7.94 35.36 5.98
N GLY A 577 -8.89 36.23 6.32
CA GLY A 577 -10.33 35.99 6.24
C GLY A 577 -10.98 35.44 7.52
N ASP A 578 -10.27 35.27 8.64
CA ASP A 578 -10.86 34.87 9.93
C ASP A 578 -11.98 35.82 10.40
N GLU A 579 -11.79 37.11 10.16
CA GLU A 579 -12.75 38.16 10.50
C GLU A 579 -14.05 38.06 9.69
N LYS A 580 -14.02 37.41 8.53
CA LYS A 580 -15.19 37.25 7.64
C LYS A 580 -16.17 36.19 8.11
N PHE A 581 -15.85 35.42 9.15
CA PHE A 581 -16.84 34.54 9.79
C PHE A 581 -17.96 35.34 10.44
N ILE A 582 -17.69 36.57 10.91
CA ILE A 582 -18.71 37.44 11.48
C ILE A 582 -19.57 38.02 10.34
N GLY A 583 -20.84 37.64 10.29
CA GLY A 583 -21.75 38.09 9.24
C GLY A 583 -23.22 37.84 9.55
N GLY A 584 -24.10 38.24 8.61
CA GLY A 584 -25.55 38.20 8.78
C GLY A 584 -26.16 36.80 8.95
N TRP A 585 -25.43 35.72 8.68
CA TRP A 585 -25.87 34.35 8.97
C TRP A 585 -25.99 34.08 10.48
N LEU A 586 -25.24 34.81 11.32
CA LEU A 586 -25.21 34.62 12.77
C LEU A 586 -26.52 34.96 13.46
N SER A 587 -27.19 36.03 13.04
CA SER A 587 -28.50 36.40 13.60
C SER A 587 -29.53 35.29 13.38
N ARG A 588 -29.41 34.56 12.26
CA ARG A 588 -30.30 33.44 11.91
C ARG A 588 -29.97 32.18 12.70
N TYR A 589 -28.68 31.88 12.84
CA TYR A 589 -28.23 30.79 13.71
C TYR A 589 -28.72 31.01 15.16
N LEU A 590 -28.43 32.19 15.72
CA LEU A 590 -28.85 32.57 17.07
C LEU A 590 -30.38 32.60 17.22
N GLY A 591 -31.12 32.95 16.16
CA GLY A 591 -32.58 32.91 16.15
C GLY A 591 -33.15 31.49 16.31
N GLY A 592 -32.42 30.46 15.88
CA GLY A 592 -32.81 29.05 16.03
C GLY A 592 -32.28 28.39 17.30
N CYS A 593 -31.36 29.02 18.02
CA CYS A 593 -30.80 28.50 19.27
C CYS A 593 -31.78 28.68 20.45
N SER A 594 -31.76 27.71 21.36
CA SER A 594 -32.41 27.84 22.66
C SER A 594 -31.82 28.99 23.49
N LYS A 595 -32.54 29.42 24.53
CA LYS A 595 -32.06 30.49 25.42
C LYS A 595 -30.76 30.10 26.14
N SER A 596 -30.63 28.84 26.55
CA SER A 596 -29.42 28.30 27.19
C SER A 596 -28.22 28.25 26.25
N GLU A 597 -28.41 27.80 25.00
CA GLU A 597 -27.34 27.76 23.98
C GLU A 597 -26.85 29.17 23.64
N ARG A 598 -27.75 30.14 23.49
CA ARG A 598 -27.37 31.54 23.26
C ARG A 598 -26.50 32.07 24.40
N VAL A 599 -26.90 31.83 25.65
CA VAL A 599 -26.12 32.26 26.83
C VAL A 599 -24.74 31.59 26.87
N ALA A 600 -24.62 30.31 26.49
CA ALA A 600 -23.34 29.63 26.41
C ALA A 600 -22.43 30.23 25.32
N LEU A 601 -22.97 30.51 24.12
CA LEU A 601 -22.23 31.13 23.01
C LEU A 601 -21.77 32.56 23.36
N TYR A 602 -22.61 33.33 24.06
CA TYR A 602 -22.23 34.66 24.54
C TYR A 602 -21.16 34.64 25.63
N LYS A 603 -20.83 33.50 26.25
CA LYS A 603 -19.73 33.38 27.21
C LYS A 603 -18.40 33.01 26.55
N THR A 604 -18.42 32.21 25.49
CA THR A 604 -17.21 31.75 24.79
C THR A 604 -16.66 32.78 23.81
N TRP A 605 -17.54 33.54 23.14
CA TRP A 605 -17.15 34.47 22.08
C TRP A 605 -16.64 35.88 22.47
N PRO A 606 -16.94 36.46 23.66
CA PRO A 606 -16.50 37.82 24.02
C PRO A 606 -14.99 38.00 24.10
N CYS A 607 -14.23 36.92 24.32
CA CYS A 607 -12.77 37.00 24.46
C CYS A 607 -12.05 37.31 23.14
N ALA A 608 -12.67 37.07 21.98
CA ALA A 608 -12.10 37.42 20.67
C ALA A 608 -12.19 38.93 20.34
N GLY A 609 -13.09 39.67 21.00
CA GLY A 609 -13.31 41.10 20.77
C GLY A 609 -12.22 42.01 21.36
N ARG A 610 -11.50 41.57 22.39
CA ARG A 610 -10.46 42.36 23.07
C ARG A 610 -9.20 42.62 22.22
N HIS A 611 -9.01 41.88 21.13
CA HIS A 611 -7.83 42.02 20.26
C HIS A 611 -8.10 42.75 18.93
N SER A 612 -9.34 43.05 18.56
CA SER A 612 -9.65 43.58 17.22
C SER A 612 -10.33 44.95 17.17
N GLY A 613 -10.79 45.54 18.28
CA GLY A 613 -11.38 46.90 18.30
C GLY A 613 -12.61 47.13 17.40
N VAL A 614 -13.11 46.11 16.70
CA VAL A 614 -14.13 46.21 15.64
C VAL A 614 -15.45 45.52 16.06
N VAL A 615 -15.45 44.68 17.09
CA VAL A 615 -16.60 43.82 17.43
C VAL A 615 -17.62 44.51 18.38
N ASP A 616 -17.23 45.58 19.08
CA ASP A 616 -18.10 46.24 20.07
C ASP A 616 -19.36 46.89 19.47
N VAL A 617 -19.39 47.13 18.16
CA VAL A 617 -20.50 47.88 17.52
C VAL A 617 -21.64 46.98 17.03
N VAL A 618 -21.42 45.66 16.85
CA VAL A 618 -22.42 44.80 16.17
C VAL A 618 -23.30 43.99 17.13
N PHE A 619 -22.85 43.72 18.36
CA PHE A 619 -23.61 42.90 19.32
C PHE A 619 -24.53 43.67 20.27
N PHE A 620 -24.41 45.00 20.34
CA PHE A 620 -25.27 45.86 21.16
C PHE A 620 -26.34 46.57 20.33
N SER A 621 -27.27 45.84 19.74
CA SER A 621 -28.57 46.47 19.43
C SER A 621 -29.72 45.47 19.47
N ARG A 622 -30.79 45.90 20.16
CA ARG A 622 -32.07 45.24 20.40
C ARG A 622 -32.10 44.18 21.50
N GLN A 623 -31.95 44.63 22.76
CA GLN A 623 -32.91 44.29 23.85
C GLN A 623 -32.65 44.95 25.22
N PHE A 624 -31.68 45.87 25.36
CA PHE A 624 -31.46 46.63 26.61
C PHE A 624 -31.72 48.13 26.44
N VAL A 625 -32.97 48.51 26.12
CA VAL A 625 -33.42 49.92 26.18
C VAL A 625 -34.82 49.95 26.78
N VAL A 626 -34.95 49.68 28.08
CA VAL A 626 -36.15 50.10 28.85
C VAL A 626 -35.82 50.52 30.29
N LEU A 627 -34.77 50.02 30.96
CA LEU A 627 -34.69 50.18 32.42
C LEU A 627 -33.79 51.29 33.01
N HIS A 628 -33.07 52.10 32.22
CA HIS A 628 -32.13 53.09 32.81
C HIS A 628 -32.17 54.50 32.19
N VAL A 629 -33.35 54.96 31.76
CA VAL A 629 -33.57 56.38 31.38
C VAL A 629 -34.13 57.20 32.56
N SER A 630 -34.72 56.55 33.58
CA SER A 630 -35.31 57.21 34.75
C SER A 630 -34.30 57.68 35.80
N VAL A 631 -33.09 57.12 35.81
CA VAL A 631 -32.01 57.50 36.77
C VAL A 631 -31.13 58.61 36.20
N PHE A 632 -30.99 58.70 34.87
CA PHE A 632 -30.14 59.71 34.22
C PHE A 632 -30.78 61.11 34.20
N LEU A 633 -32.11 61.21 34.22
CA LEU A 633 -32.83 62.50 34.25
C LEU A 633 -32.95 63.14 35.64
N ARG A 634 -32.56 62.45 36.72
CA ARG A 634 -32.54 63.02 38.08
C ARG A 634 -31.15 63.42 38.58
N TRP A 635 -30.08 63.00 37.91
CA TRP A 635 -28.71 63.30 38.34
C TRP A 635 -28.06 64.46 37.57
N ALA A 636 -28.52 64.75 36.35
CA ALA A 636 -27.99 65.83 35.52
C ALA A 636 -28.84 67.12 35.62
N GLY A 637 -28.88 67.73 36.80
CA GLY A 637 -29.25 69.14 36.87
C GLY A 637 -28.12 69.98 36.28
N LEU A 638 -28.20 70.36 34.99
CA LEU A 638 -27.67 71.61 34.40
C LEU A 638 -27.75 71.61 32.86
N SER A 639 -27.89 72.83 32.34
CA SER A 639 -28.26 73.25 30.99
C SER A 639 -27.10 73.38 29.98
N VAL A 640 -27.45 73.15 28.71
CA VAL A 640 -26.93 73.69 27.43
C VAL A 640 -25.56 74.40 27.43
N GLY A 641 -24.62 73.88 26.64
CA GLY A 641 -23.58 74.68 25.99
C GLY A 641 -22.32 73.90 25.58
N GLY A 642 -22.03 73.86 24.27
CA GLY A 642 -20.69 73.60 23.75
C GLY A 642 -20.42 72.20 23.19
N ALA A 643 -20.61 72.05 21.87
CA ALA A 643 -20.10 70.93 21.10
C ALA A 643 -18.56 70.97 21.03
N GLY A 644 -17.91 69.82 21.27
CA GLY A 644 -16.49 69.66 20.92
C GLY A 644 -15.55 69.04 21.96
N ALA A 645 -15.99 68.10 22.81
CA ALA A 645 -15.06 67.27 23.60
C ALA A 645 -15.76 66.05 24.24
N VAL A 646 -16.29 65.10 23.45
CA VAL A 646 -16.94 63.88 23.99
C VAL A 646 -16.36 62.55 23.46
N LYS A 647 -15.43 62.57 22.49
CA LYS A 647 -14.90 61.31 21.93
C LYS A 647 -13.83 60.61 22.79
N GLU A 648 -13.11 61.31 23.65
CA GLU A 648 -12.03 60.69 24.45
C GLU A 648 -12.41 60.31 25.90
N ARG A 649 -13.52 60.85 26.45
CA ARG A 649 -13.93 60.52 27.82
C ARG A 649 -14.87 59.30 27.94
N VAL A 650 -15.42 58.81 26.83
CA VAL A 650 -16.24 57.59 26.81
C VAL A 650 -15.36 56.32 26.80
N ALA A 651 -14.17 56.38 26.19
CA ALA A 651 -13.23 55.24 26.14
C ALA A 651 -12.62 54.91 27.52
N CYS A 652 -12.35 55.92 28.36
CA CYS A 652 -11.84 55.71 29.72
C CYS A 652 -12.90 55.15 30.69
N PHE A 653 -14.19 55.50 30.52
CA PHE A 653 -15.23 55.03 31.45
C PHE A 653 -15.57 53.55 31.25
N VAL A 654 -15.49 53.04 30.01
CA VAL A 654 -15.74 51.62 29.71
C VAL A 654 -14.60 50.71 30.20
N CYS A 655 -13.34 51.17 30.20
CA CYS A 655 -12.22 50.42 30.77
C CYS A 655 -12.26 50.33 32.31
N VAL A 656 -12.73 51.37 32.99
CA VAL A 656 -12.80 51.40 34.47
C VAL A 656 -13.98 50.56 34.99
N CYS A 657 -15.13 50.55 34.32
CA CYS A 657 -16.27 49.71 34.74
C CYS A 657 -16.04 48.21 34.51
N LEU A 658 -15.29 47.81 33.47
CA LEU A 658 -14.93 46.40 33.24
C LEU A 658 -13.88 45.86 34.21
N SER A 659 -13.06 46.73 34.82
CA SER A 659 -12.11 46.35 35.86
C SER A 659 -12.80 46.12 37.22
N ALA A 660 -13.92 46.82 37.48
CA ALA A 660 -14.70 46.68 38.70
C ALA A 660 -15.59 45.42 38.74
N CYS A 661 -16.10 44.95 37.59
CA CYS A 661 -16.93 43.73 37.54
C CYS A 661 -16.15 42.41 37.63
N VAL A 662 -14.82 42.42 37.60
CA VAL A 662 -13.97 41.22 37.76
C VAL A 662 -13.38 41.13 39.19
N ALA A 663 -13.66 42.11 40.06
CA ALA A 663 -13.11 42.17 41.42
C ALA A 663 -14.13 41.91 42.55
N CYS A 664 -15.37 41.53 42.25
CA CYS A 664 -16.37 41.18 43.26
C CYS A 664 -16.89 39.75 43.08
N ASP A 665 -16.00 38.78 43.31
CA ASP A 665 -16.36 37.50 43.93
C ASP A 665 -15.69 37.53 45.32
N CYS A 666 -16.47 37.91 46.33
CA CYS A 666 -16.23 37.57 47.73
C CYS A 666 -17.59 37.27 48.34
N ASP A 667 -17.77 36.02 48.74
CA ASP A 667 -18.76 35.57 49.72
C ASP A 667 -18.85 36.54 50.90
N VAL A 668 -20.05 36.74 51.47
CA VAL A 668 -20.37 36.49 52.89
C VAL A 668 -21.90 36.57 53.07
N ASP A 669 -22.39 35.62 53.87
CA ASP A 669 -23.75 35.40 54.39
C ASP A 669 -24.54 36.62 54.94
N VAL A 670 -25.86 36.39 54.97
CA VAL A 670 -27.02 37.11 55.61
C VAL A 670 -27.70 38.18 54.78
#